data_AF-A0AAE1I291-F1
#
_entry.id   AF-A0AAE1I291-F1
#
_cell.length_a   1.000
_cell.length_b   1.000
_cell.length_c   1.000
_cell.angle_alpha   90.00
_cell.angle_beta   90.00
_cell.angle_gamma   90.00
#
_symmetry.space_group_name_H-M   'P 1'
#
loop_
_entity.id
_entity.type
_entity.pdbx_description
1 polymer ?
#
loop_
_entity_poly.entity_id
_entity_poly.type
_entity_poly.pdbx_seq_one_letter_code
_entity_poly.pdbx_strand_id
1 'polypeptide(L)'
;MNSLNMSLTTIQFGQCGNQVGHELFSTLARDIFIPKPAVSSHENESYIEKTVTQWFEQDCTLNKLIARSVLVDTENKVVQGLLQKQSSDCHWGYNIKTCALQSGGAGNNWALGYQKKGPELLENVTEAIRIQNEKADRLAGILSIMSSAGGTGSGVGSFIMENVLDEFSKKVFFNALVLPFEEGEVVTQSYNTLLTLAKIWNVSDATLLLQNDHLHSMLDTLLNFKTVNISDLNSIIGLKMAGSFQPLQTTSFSSNLSITDIISHIAPHPSFKYFSVKSSPHIPKEVKKFEGGYQWNILSKHMRQMLRINALNPRSVTIDWELRPPSTAQSVHSLCQFSSSVANILMTRGSGFSTVQCNPRKDFQEKSLNPCWVPLEGAFHHCHQNRRFNDQDKFAFLLTNNSQLYLPVNTVVEKAWKMFTHKAYMHQYTRFGILEEDFVDAFVKIESVIKAYKELNKKVFIMAPYIQPKTLYSLALSHIGHSIQEACDRIQCNYGTYDRFESANEAAKLQNYLLSSLPGMVVDELCEEQRFHNARMDVRIKLAVYMHPLMRKFSITHQSWEIFEPWDQDLDGFWMLKIPSLTRLVVLSLYHFATDEIIEVVSNNCPLLEDINIVSKVENTRCSTDSDFNAIKLKFFVSDVGLNHLVKCKRLKIVTTNKSIRPNCGGRMMTHDGFRSLLRGLPNLEMVRYGDLGSVIATGMDNVGELALTYVSDNHPDASHIEATSRLCPHLKHLSLSLPHQERFSGPDAMSEDVARSLANSDIKPSILELQHFTFNVEVANMFAVKGINLSSLFLCSMNTITSKEVIIIGQNCPNVKNVHIKGLGPEPLQSSLVRAMSQSEPMFQNLKCLYVSGKSWDIEYILKLFLGYATELTGLNVWNASMSLESDKALSKVILQLTFNELKSANFCYGCRLSLETVRTFMYRCPKLTHLTVFEHDNLPTAEIEQLQREALSRNLDMELQPLHIG
;
A
#
# COMPACT_ATOMS: atom_id res chain seq x y z
N MET A 1 26.85 11.32 18.29
CA MET A 1 25.50 11.34 17.69
C MET A 1 24.49 11.23 18.83
N ASN A 2 23.82 12.33 19.20
CA ASN A 2 22.84 12.36 20.28
C ASN A 2 21.70 11.39 19.94
N SER A 3 21.41 10.42 20.81
CA SER A 3 20.21 9.59 20.69
C SER A 3 19.00 10.50 20.87
N LEU A 4 18.36 10.90 19.77
CA LEU A 4 17.15 11.73 19.80
C LEU A 4 16.09 11.08 20.69
N ASN A 5 15.70 11.75 21.77
CA ASN A 5 14.67 11.31 22.68
C ASN A 5 13.33 11.24 21.93
N MET A 6 12.56 10.16 22.14
CA MET A 6 11.30 9.91 21.43
C MET A 6 10.12 9.82 22.39
N SER A 7 9.00 10.43 22.01
CA SER A 7 7.76 10.48 22.79
C SER A 7 6.70 9.51 22.27
N LEU A 8 5.84 9.04 23.17
CA LEU A 8 4.71 8.16 22.86
C LEU A 8 3.41 8.82 23.30
N THR A 9 2.44 8.93 22.39
CA THR A 9 1.11 9.46 22.72
C THR A 9 0.19 8.30 23.11
N THR A 10 -0.37 8.35 24.33
CA THR A 10 -1.25 7.29 24.85
C THR A 10 -2.73 7.67 24.75
N ILE A 11 -3.53 6.94 23.98
CA ILE A 11 -4.98 7.17 23.87
C ILE A 11 -5.72 6.13 24.72
N GLN A 12 -6.56 6.59 25.64
CA GLN A 12 -7.29 5.75 26.58
C GLN A 12 -8.79 5.80 26.25
N PHE A 13 -9.39 4.64 25.95
CA PHE A 13 -10.79 4.58 25.51
C PHE A 13 -11.71 3.91 26.53
N GLY A 14 -12.76 4.63 26.91
CA GLY A 14 -13.82 4.17 27.81
C GLY A 14 -13.34 3.89 29.23
N GLN A 15 -14.28 3.45 30.08
CA GLN A 15 -14.03 3.19 31.50
C GLN A 15 -12.77 2.33 31.76
N CYS A 16 -12.67 1.16 31.12
CA CYS A 16 -11.55 0.25 31.33
C CYS A 16 -10.22 0.86 30.85
N GLY A 17 -10.20 1.47 29.66
CA GLY A 17 -8.99 2.06 29.08
C GLY A 17 -8.47 3.22 29.94
N ASN A 18 -9.36 4.09 30.40
CA ASN A 18 -9.04 5.22 31.28
C ASN A 18 -8.51 4.76 32.65
N GLN A 19 -9.10 3.73 33.25
CA GLN A 19 -8.63 3.19 34.54
C GLN A 19 -7.27 2.48 34.43
N VAL A 20 -7.07 1.67 33.39
CA VAL A 20 -5.79 1.01 33.13
C VAL A 20 -4.70 2.03 32.80
N GLY A 21 -5.02 3.03 31.97
CA GLY A 21 -4.10 4.12 31.66
C GLY A 21 -3.68 4.90 32.90
N HIS A 22 -4.60 5.15 33.84
CA HIS A 22 -4.28 5.76 35.12
C HIS A 22 -3.32 4.92 35.97
N GLU A 23 -3.53 3.61 36.07
CA GLU A 23 -2.62 2.71 36.78
C GLU A 23 -1.24 2.62 36.12
N LEU A 24 -1.18 2.69 34.79
CA LEU A 24 0.06 2.78 34.02
C LEU A 24 0.83 4.05 34.40
N PHE A 25 0.25 5.24 34.22
CA PHE A 25 0.93 6.50 34.52
C PHE A 25 1.29 6.64 36.01
N SER A 26 0.42 6.19 36.92
CA SER A 26 0.73 6.11 38.36
C SER A 26 1.96 5.25 38.63
N THR A 27 2.09 4.14 37.91
CA THR A 27 3.22 3.23 38.07
C THR A 27 4.50 3.77 37.46
N LEU A 28 4.43 4.43 36.30
CA LEU A 28 5.57 5.13 35.71
C LEU A 28 6.07 6.25 36.63
N ALA A 29 5.17 7.05 37.20
CA ALA A 29 5.53 8.10 38.15
C ALA A 29 6.16 7.53 39.43
N ARG A 30 5.59 6.46 39.99
CA ARG A 30 6.16 5.79 41.17
C ARG A 30 7.57 5.25 40.90
N ASP A 31 7.81 4.73 39.70
CA ASP A 31 9.12 4.24 39.31
C ASP A 31 10.17 5.37 39.18
N ILE A 32 9.78 6.56 38.71
CA ILE A 32 10.66 7.74 38.66
C ILE A 32 11.16 8.12 40.06
N PHE A 33 10.25 8.15 41.04
CA PHE A 33 10.52 8.66 42.39
C PHE A 33 10.90 7.58 43.43
N ILE A 34 11.46 6.45 43.00
CA ILE A 34 11.89 5.41 43.96
C ILE A 34 13.04 5.92 44.85
N PRO A 35 13.05 5.57 46.15
CA PRO A 35 14.04 6.09 47.08
C PRO A 35 15.43 5.45 46.90
N LYS A 36 15.51 4.23 46.37
CA LYS A 36 16.76 3.46 46.26
C LYS A 36 16.87 2.78 44.88
N PRO A 37 17.34 3.49 43.84
CA PRO A 37 17.42 2.97 42.48
C PRO A 37 18.54 1.92 42.25
N ALA A 38 19.48 1.80 43.18
CA ALA A 38 20.61 0.86 43.14
C ALA A 38 21.57 1.03 41.94
N VAL A 39 21.65 2.24 41.39
CA VAL A 39 22.59 2.67 40.32
C VAL A 39 23.18 4.03 40.68
N SER A 40 24.18 4.49 39.93
CA SER A 40 24.74 5.83 40.14
C SER A 40 23.72 6.94 39.89
N SER A 41 23.94 8.13 40.47
CA SER A 41 23.04 9.29 40.26
C SER A 41 22.89 9.63 38.78
N HIS A 42 24.00 9.61 38.03
CA HIS A 42 24.00 9.91 36.60
C HIS A 42 23.19 8.90 35.77
N GLU A 43 23.33 7.59 36.03
CA GLU A 43 22.53 6.56 35.36
C GLU A 43 21.03 6.69 35.68
N ASN A 44 20.72 7.02 36.94
CA ASN A 44 19.34 7.25 37.36
C ASN A 44 18.74 8.49 36.68
N GLU A 45 19.47 9.59 36.63
CA GLU A 45 19.06 10.82 35.94
C GLU A 45 18.79 10.56 34.46
N SER A 46 19.69 9.86 33.75
CA SER A 46 19.49 9.51 32.34
C SER A 46 18.27 8.62 32.11
N TYR A 47 17.99 7.68 33.01
CA TYR A 47 16.79 6.85 32.95
C TYR A 47 15.52 7.68 33.14
N ILE A 48 15.52 8.58 34.13
CA ILE A 48 14.39 9.46 34.44
C ILE A 48 14.12 10.41 33.27
N GLU A 49 15.15 11.05 32.70
CA GLU A 49 15.01 11.96 31.56
C GLU A 49 14.35 11.27 30.35
N LYS A 50 14.78 10.05 30.03
CA LYS A 50 14.18 9.24 28.96
C LYS A 50 12.74 8.85 29.28
N THR A 51 12.48 8.47 30.52
CA THR A 51 11.13 8.13 30.98
C THR A 51 10.19 9.32 30.85
N VAL A 52 10.62 10.49 31.32
CA VAL A 52 9.87 11.73 31.23
C VAL A 52 9.65 12.08 29.77
N THR A 53 10.68 12.09 28.93
CA THR A 53 10.51 12.44 27.51
C THR A 53 9.57 11.49 26.76
N GLN A 54 9.58 10.20 27.11
CA GLN A 54 8.72 9.19 26.50
C GLN A 54 7.26 9.33 26.90
N TRP A 55 6.97 9.54 28.19
CA TRP A 55 5.61 9.39 28.75
C TRP A 55 4.99 10.68 29.29
N PHE A 56 5.81 11.69 29.61
CA PHE A 56 5.37 12.89 30.31
C PHE A 56 5.83 14.17 29.60
N GLU A 57 5.18 15.27 29.95
CA GLU A 57 5.64 16.64 29.74
C GLU A 57 5.98 17.21 31.12
N GLN A 58 7.05 17.99 31.22
CA GLN A 58 7.42 18.63 32.46
C GLN A 58 6.77 20.02 32.53
N ASP A 59 5.84 20.22 33.46
CA ASP A 59 5.27 21.53 33.72
C ASP A 59 6.13 22.27 34.75
N CYS A 60 6.97 23.19 34.26
CA CYS A 60 7.87 24.01 35.07
C CYS A 60 7.11 24.96 36.03
N THR A 61 5.85 25.27 35.76
CA THR A 61 5.06 26.21 36.60
C THR A 61 4.44 25.50 37.80
N LEU A 62 3.95 24.27 37.60
CA LEU A 62 3.33 23.46 38.65
C LEU A 62 4.30 22.50 39.34
N ASN A 63 5.52 22.37 38.82
CA ASN A 63 6.51 21.36 39.23
C ASN A 63 5.91 19.94 39.26
N LYS A 64 5.10 19.63 38.23
CA LYS A 64 4.39 18.36 38.08
C LYS A 64 4.65 17.75 36.70
N LEU A 65 4.60 16.43 36.63
CA LEU A 65 4.65 15.69 35.37
C LEU A 65 3.25 15.58 34.76
N ILE A 66 3.07 16.02 33.52
CA ILE A 66 1.80 15.93 32.80
C ILE A 66 1.85 14.72 31.86
N ALA A 67 0.92 13.78 32.00
CA ALA A 67 0.90 12.57 31.18
C ALA A 67 0.61 12.90 29.70
N ARG A 68 1.43 12.36 28.79
CA ARG A 68 1.22 12.42 27.33
C ARG A 68 0.09 11.49 26.92
N SER A 69 -1.14 11.94 27.17
CA SER A 69 -2.32 11.12 26.98
C SER A 69 -3.56 11.86 26.54
N VAL A 70 -4.43 11.14 25.85
CA VAL A 70 -5.76 11.56 25.42
C VAL A 70 -6.78 10.64 26.07
N LEU A 71 -7.67 11.18 26.90
CA LEU A 71 -8.71 10.41 27.58
C LEU A 71 -9.99 10.55 26.79
N VAL A 72 -10.55 9.43 26.34
CA VAL A 72 -11.74 9.38 25.49
C VAL A 72 -12.82 8.63 26.23
N ASP A 73 -13.97 9.28 26.48
CA ASP A 73 -15.12 8.60 27.04
C ASP A 73 -16.44 9.22 26.57
N THR A 74 -17.47 8.38 26.41
CA THR A 74 -18.85 8.84 26.17
C THR A 74 -19.62 9.05 27.49
N GLU A 75 -18.97 8.76 28.62
CA GLU A 75 -19.47 8.98 29.97
C GLU A 75 -18.45 9.71 30.86
N ASN A 76 -18.81 10.87 31.39
CA ASN A 76 -17.86 11.74 32.08
C ASN A 76 -17.46 11.26 33.48
N LYS A 77 -18.23 10.36 34.11
CA LYS A 77 -18.10 10.01 35.53
C LYS A 77 -16.70 9.46 35.87
N VAL A 78 -16.17 8.58 35.03
CA VAL A 78 -14.87 7.94 35.27
C VAL A 78 -13.75 8.96 35.16
N VAL A 79 -13.71 9.70 34.05
CA VAL A 79 -12.67 10.71 33.80
C VAL A 79 -12.71 11.83 34.85
N GLN A 80 -13.89 12.31 35.24
CA GLN A 80 -14.02 13.28 36.34
C GLN A 80 -13.48 12.74 37.66
N GLY A 81 -13.78 11.48 38.01
CA GLY A 81 -13.24 10.84 39.20
C GLY A 81 -11.71 10.69 39.15
N LEU A 82 -11.13 10.43 37.98
CA LEU A 82 -9.67 10.39 37.81
C LEU A 82 -9.02 11.77 37.92
N LEU A 83 -9.65 12.82 37.40
CA LEU A 83 -9.18 14.20 37.53
C LEU A 83 -9.28 14.69 38.98
N GLN A 84 -10.33 14.32 39.72
CA GLN A 84 -10.49 14.67 41.15
C GLN A 84 -9.46 13.97 42.05
N LYS A 85 -9.01 12.77 41.69
CA LYS A 85 -7.94 12.06 42.42
C LYS A 85 -6.57 12.75 42.32
N GLN A 86 -6.43 13.77 41.46
CA GLN A 86 -5.22 14.59 41.35
C GLN A 86 -5.21 15.65 42.47
N SER A 87 -4.83 15.25 43.68
CA SER A 87 -4.61 16.19 44.79
C SER A 87 -3.42 17.12 44.54
N SER A 88 -3.29 18.19 45.33
CA SER A 88 -2.12 19.08 45.34
C SER A 88 -0.80 18.32 45.47
N ASP A 89 -0.81 17.22 46.23
CA ASP A 89 0.38 16.46 46.62
C ASP A 89 0.78 15.38 45.58
N CYS A 90 0.00 15.19 44.52
CA CYS A 90 0.35 14.26 43.45
C CYS A 90 1.42 14.87 42.52
N HIS A 91 2.55 14.17 42.37
CA HIS A 91 3.69 14.58 41.52
C HIS A 91 3.42 14.52 40.00
N TRP A 92 2.26 13.99 39.58
CA TRP A 92 1.86 13.91 38.18
C TRP A 92 0.35 14.12 37.99
N GLY A 93 -0.08 14.44 36.77
CA GLY A 93 -1.50 14.63 36.43
C GLY A 93 -1.80 14.53 34.93
N TYR A 94 -3.06 14.81 34.55
CA TYR A 94 -3.54 14.83 33.17
C TYR A 94 -3.71 16.26 32.66
N ASN A 95 -3.52 16.46 31.36
CA ASN A 95 -3.92 17.70 30.72
C ASN A 95 -5.43 17.69 30.46
N ILE A 96 -6.17 18.60 31.10
CA ILE A 96 -7.63 18.70 30.95
C ILE A 96 -8.01 18.99 29.49
N LYS A 97 -7.18 19.73 28.75
CA LYS A 97 -7.43 20.06 27.33
C LYS A 97 -7.40 18.85 26.41
N THR A 98 -6.83 17.72 26.85
CA THR A 98 -6.72 16.49 26.05
C THR A 98 -7.70 15.41 26.51
N CYS A 99 -8.76 15.82 27.22
CA CYS A 99 -9.90 14.96 27.54
C CYS A 99 -11.02 15.18 26.50
N ALA A 100 -11.29 14.16 25.68
CA ALA A 100 -12.38 14.15 24.72
C ALA A 100 -13.60 13.43 25.32
N LEU A 101 -14.54 14.23 25.82
CA LEU A 101 -15.68 13.76 26.59
C LEU A 101 -17.01 14.10 25.92
N GLN A 102 -17.99 13.20 26.02
CA GLN A 102 -19.34 13.44 25.51
C GLN A 102 -20.42 13.02 26.51
N SER A 103 -21.64 13.47 26.28
CA SER A 103 -22.83 12.99 27.00
C SER A 103 -23.58 11.89 26.22
N GLY A 104 -24.10 10.91 26.96
CA GLY A 104 -24.84 9.77 26.41
C GLY A 104 -23.94 8.60 26.03
N GLY A 105 -23.84 7.61 26.93
CA GLY A 105 -22.95 6.46 26.79
C GLY A 105 -23.25 5.56 25.59
N ALA A 106 -22.26 4.76 25.18
CA ALA A 106 -22.39 3.79 24.09
C ALA A 106 -23.15 2.50 24.49
N GLY A 107 -23.62 2.38 25.73
CA GLY A 107 -24.56 1.33 26.16
C GLY A 107 -24.12 -0.12 25.90
N ASN A 108 -22.82 -0.41 26.00
CA ASN A 108 -22.24 -1.72 25.65
C ASN A 108 -22.57 -2.23 24.23
N ASN A 109 -22.85 -1.32 23.30
CA ASN A 109 -23.13 -1.63 21.91
C ASN A 109 -22.00 -1.10 21.02
N TRP A 110 -21.24 -2.02 20.43
CA TRP A 110 -20.14 -1.67 19.53
C TRP A 110 -20.61 -0.88 18.30
N ALA A 111 -21.75 -1.24 17.70
CA ALA A 111 -22.27 -0.56 16.51
C ALA A 111 -22.65 0.90 16.80
N LEU A 112 -23.29 1.17 17.94
CA LEU A 112 -23.57 2.54 18.37
C LEU A 112 -22.27 3.32 18.61
N GLY A 113 -21.29 2.67 19.25
CA GLY A 113 -19.95 3.21 19.46
C GLY A 113 -19.28 3.60 18.15
N TYR A 114 -19.30 2.70 17.17
CA TYR A 114 -18.60 2.84 15.90
C TYR A 114 -19.28 3.79 14.92
N GLN A 115 -20.59 3.64 14.70
CA GLN A 115 -21.33 4.34 13.63
C GLN A 115 -21.82 5.73 14.03
N LYS A 116 -21.93 6.01 15.34
CA LYS A 116 -22.47 7.29 15.83
C LYS A 116 -21.51 8.01 16.77
N LYS A 117 -21.13 7.37 17.88
CA LYS A 117 -20.32 8.03 18.92
C LYS A 117 -18.87 8.30 18.49
N GLY A 118 -18.30 7.41 17.69
CA GLY A 118 -16.97 7.59 17.10
C GLY A 118 -16.87 8.85 16.24
N PRO A 119 -17.71 8.99 15.20
CA PRO A 119 -17.77 10.20 14.38
C PRO A 119 -17.99 11.49 15.19
N GLU A 120 -18.88 11.46 16.20
CA GLU A 120 -19.14 12.61 17.08
C GLU A 120 -17.91 13.03 17.90
N LEU A 121 -17.00 12.11 18.22
CA LEU A 121 -15.80 12.36 19.03
C LEU A 121 -14.52 12.57 18.20
N LEU A 122 -14.54 12.27 16.90
CA LEU A 122 -13.34 12.21 16.06
C LEU A 122 -12.54 13.52 16.08
N GLU A 123 -13.19 14.65 15.81
CA GLU A 123 -12.53 15.95 15.73
C GLU A 123 -11.86 16.33 17.06
N ASN A 124 -12.56 16.13 18.18
CA ASN A 124 -12.04 16.41 19.52
C ASN A 124 -10.82 15.52 19.85
N VAL A 125 -10.86 14.24 19.48
CA VAL A 125 -9.77 13.31 19.74
C VAL A 125 -8.56 13.61 18.86
N THR A 126 -8.78 13.85 17.57
CA THR A 126 -7.71 14.25 16.64
C THR A 126 -7.03 15.54 17.09
N GLU A 127 -7.79 16.54 17.50
CA GLU A 127 -7.24 17.80 18.02
C GLU A 127 -6.46 17.58 19.32
N ALA A 128 -6.98 16.78 20.25
CA ALA A 128 -6.26 16.42 21.47
C ALA A 128 -4.93 15.69 21.18
N ILE A 129 -4.89 14.82 20.16
CA ILE A 129 -3.68 14.16 19.68
C ILE A 129 -2.70 15.18 19.10
N ARG A 130 -3.17 16.14 18.28
CA ARG A 130 -2.33 17.22 17.74
C ARG A 130 -1.70 18.04 18.84
N ILE A 131 -2.48 18.48 19.84
CA ILE A 131 -1.97 19.21 21.01
C ILE A 131 -0.86 18.43 21.74
N GLN A 132 -1.00 17.11 21.88
CA GLN A 132 0.04 16.27 22.51
C GLN A 132 1.29 16.13 21.63
N ASN A 133 1.09 15.99 20.31
CA ASN A 133 2.15 15.75 19.34
C ASN A 133 2.97 17.01 19.04
N GLU A 134 2.37 18.19 19.00
CA GLU A 134 3.07 19.49 18.83
C GLU A 134 4.05 19.78 19.97
N LYS A 135 3.80 19.21 21.15
CA LYS A 135 4.67 19.29 22.33
C LYS A 135 5.73 18.20 22.39
N ALA A 136 5.83 17.34 21.39
CA ALA A 136 6.82 16.28 21.32
C ALA A 136 7.92 16.66 20.31
N ASP A 137 9.19 16.60 20.71
CA ASP A 137 10.31 16.82 19.78
C ASP A 137 10.33 15.77 18.66
N ARG A 138 9.98 14.52 19.00
CA ARG A 138 9.84 13.42 18.04
C ARG A 138 8.85 12.37 18.52
N LEU A 139 7.71 12.27 17.85
CA LEU A 139 6.73 11.20 18.08
C LEU A 139 7.23 9.86 17.51
N ALA A 140 7.39 8.85 18.36
CA ALA A 140 7.69 7.47 17.97
C ALA A 140 6.45 6.70 17.51
N GLY A 141 5.33 6.87 18.20
CA GLY A 141 4.14 6.08 17.95
C GLY A 141 2.94 6.49 18.80
N ILE A 142 1.86 5.74 18.63
CA ILE A 142 0.61 5.87 19.38
C ILE A 142 0.34 4.54 20.09
N LEU A 143 0.14 4.62 21.40
CA LEU A 143 -0.34 3.51 22.23
C LEU A 143 -1.82 3.70 22.50
N SER A 144 -2.66 2.76 22.07
CA SER A 144 -4.06 2.74 22.50
C SER A 144 -4.26 1.78 23.68
N ILE A 145 -5.14 2.14 24.62
CA ILE A 145 -5.55 1.28 25.73
C ILE A 145 -7.07 1.21 25.77
N MET A 146 -7.63 0.02 25.58
CA MET A 146 -9.08 -0.17 25.49
C MET A 146 -9.52 -1.55 25.94
N SER A 147 -10.80 -1.66 26.30
CA SER A 147 -11.48 -2.96 26.44
C SER A 147 -12.08 -3.38 25.11
N SER A 148 -11.97 -4.67 24.79
CA SER A 148 -12.55 -5.23 23.57
C SER A 148 -14.07 -5.43 23.63
N ALA A 149 -14.68 -5.39 24.82
CA ALA A 149 -16.09 -5.74 25.00
C ALA A 149 -17.01 -4.54 25.31
N GLY A 150 -16.49 -3.41 25.78
CA GLY A 150 -17.31 -2.24 26.18
C GLY A 150 -17.66 -1.33 25.00
N GLY A 151 -18.85 -0.72 24.98
CA GLY A 151 -19.32 0.05 23.80
C GLY A 151 -18.39 1.20 23.36
N THR A 152 -17.86 1.98 24.32
CA THR A 152 -16.89 3.05 24.04
C THR A 152 -15.51 2.50 23.70
N GLY A 153 -14.95 1.66 24.59
CA GLY A 153 -13.60 1.10 24.39
C GLY A 153 -13.46 0.34 23.07
N SER A 154 -14.49 -0.45 22.73
CA SER A 154 -14.51 -1.33 21.57
C SER A 154 -14.93 -0.56 20.30
N GLY A 155 -16.13 0.03 20.26
CA GLY A 155 -16.70 0.67 19.08
C GLY A 155 -16.05 2.02 18.74
N VAL A 156 -16.07 2.98 19.68
CA VAL A 156 -15.44 4.31 19.49
C VAL A 156 -13.93 4.15 19.28
N GLY A 157 -13.29 3.28 20.07
CA GLY A 157 -11.87 2.97 19.92
C GLY A 157 -11.52 2.45 18.53
N SER A 158 -12.29 1.48 18.00
CA SER A 158 -12.03 0.93 16.66
C SER A 158 -12.15 2.00 15.56
N PHE A 159 -13.22 2.81 15.60
CA PHE A 159 -13.46 3.88 14.61
C PHE A 159 -12.34 4.93 14.64
N ILE A 160 -11.99 5.43 15.83
CA ILE A 160 -10.98 6.47 15.96
C ILE A 160 -9.61 5.96 15.52
N MET A 161 -9.23 4.73 15.89
CA MET A 161 -7.94 4.19 15.50
C MET A 161 -7.80 3.99 13.98
N GLU A 162 -8.88 3.67 13.25
CA GLU A 162 -8.88 3.65 11.78
C GLU A 162 -8.61 5.04 11.19
N ASN A 163 -9.26 6.08 11.71
CA ASN A 163 -9.09 7.45 11.20
C ASN A 163 -7.74 8.09 11.60
N VAL A 164 -7.24 7.79 12.82
CA VAL A 164 -5.94 8.28 13.29
C VAL A 164 -4.80 7.64 12.49
N LEU A 165 -4.95 6.41 12.00
CA LEU A 165 -3.98 5.78 11.12
C LEU A 165 -3.83 6.53 9.79
N ASP A 166 -4.93 7.01 9.21
CA ASP A 166 -4.89 7.76 7.95
C ASP A 166 -4.09 9.07 8.10
N GLU A 167 -4.23 9.76 9.24
CA GLU A 167 -3.50 10.99 9.53
C GLU A 167 -2.03 10.76 9.94
N PHE A 168 -1.75 9.71 10.72
CA PHE A 168 -0.42 9.43 11.28
C PHE A 168 0.23 8.16 10.70
N SER A 169 -0.01 7.85 9.43
CA SER A 169 0.34 6.58 8.75
C SER A 169 1.82 6.15 8.79
N LYS A 170 2.74 7.06 9.11
CA LYS A 170 4.19 6.77 9.25
C LYS A 170 4.62 6.41 10.68
N LYS A 171 3.70 6.36 11.65
CA LYS A 171 3.98 6.12 13.08
C LYS A 171 3.65 4.69 13.47
N VAL A 172 4.27 4.19 14.55
CA VAL A 172 3.96 2.85 15.09
C VAL A 172 2.63 2.89 15.84
N PHE A 173 1.73 1.98 15.52
CA PHE A 173 0.45 1.78 16.18
C PHE A 173 0.49 0.51 17.03
N PHE A 174 0.56 0.71 18.34
CA PHE A 174 0.59 -0.38 19.31
C PHE A 174 -0.67 -0.34 20.19
N ASN A 175 -1.37 -1.47 20.32
CA ASN A 175 -2.66 -1.52 21.02
C ASN A 175 -2.55 -2.43 22.25
N ALA A 176 -3.00 -1.96 23.43
CA ALA A 176 -3.19 -2.78 24.62
C ALA A 176 -4.68 -3.08 24.79
N LEU A 177 -5.05 -4.34 24.52
CA LEU A 177 -6.44 -4.77 24.46
C LEU A 177 -6.78 -5.67 25.64
N VAL A 178 -7.71 -5.21 26.49
CA VAL A 178 -8.25 -6.00 27.59
C VAL A 178 -9.38 -6.89 27.07
N LEU A 179 -9.18 -8.20 27.18
CA LEU A 179 -10.15 -9.22 26.82
C LEU A 179 -11.11 -9.45 28.00
N PRO A 180 -12.43 -9.62 27.75
CA PRO A 180 -13.42 -9.83 28.79
C PRO A 180 -13.21 -11.17 29.49
N PHE A 181 -13.83 -11.35 30.66
CA PHE A 181 -13.92 -12.65 31.30
C PHE A 181 -14.67 -13.64 30.41
N GLU A 182 -14.23 -14.90 30.39
CA GLU A 182 -14.87 -15.94 29.61
C GLU A 182 -16.33 -16.16 30.06
N GLU A 183 -16.63 -16.18 31.36
CA GLU A 183 -18.00 -16.36 31.87
C GLU A 183 -18.95 -15.21 31.51
N GLY A 184 -18.37 -14.04 31.26
CA GLY A 184 -19.00 -12.89 30.65
C GLY A 184 -19.62 -11.88 31.60
N GLU A 185 -19.38 -10.61 31.28
CA GLU A 185 -19.89 -9.44 32.02
C GLU A 185 -21.11 -8.82 31.32
N VAL A 186 -21.17 -8.97 29.99
CA VAL A 186 -22.22 -8.42 29.14
C VAL A 186 -22.65 -9.46 28.11
N VAL A 187 -23.94 -9.60 27.86
CA VAL A 187 -24.50 -10.57 26.91
C VAL A 187 -24.01 -10.39 25.47
N THR A 188 -23.62 -9.17 25.07
CA THR A 188 -23.12 -8.81 23.74
C THR A 188 -21.60 -8.84 23.60
N GLN A 189 -20.86 -9.20 24.66
CA GLN A 189 -19.40 -9.05 24.70
C GLN A 189 -18.67 -9.79 23.57
N SER A 190 -19.15 -10.99 23.19
CA SER A 190 -18.47 -11.79 22.18
C SER A 190 -18.53 -11.16 20.79
N TYR A 191 -19.64 -10.50 20.46
CA TYR A 191 -19.76 -9.71 19.23
C TYR A 191 -18.90 -8.45 19.25
N ASN A 192 -18.94 -7.71 20.36
CA ASN A 192 -18.11 -6.50 20.51
C ASN A 192 -16.62 -6.84 20.36
N THR A 193 -16.16 -7.90 21.03
CA THR A 193 -14.77 -8.33 20.95
C THR A 193 -14.41 -8.85 19.57
N LEU A 194 -15.27 -9.61 18.88
CA LEU A 194 -15.04 -10.07 17.50
C LEU A 194 -14.81 -8.87 16.56
N LEU A 195 -15.73 -7.91 16.56
CA LEU A 195 -15.67 -6.74 15.68
C LEU A 195 -14.45 -5.87 16.00
N THR A 196 -14.16 -5.64 17.28
CA THR A 196 -12.95 -4.90 17.69
C THR A 196 -11.67 -5.61 17.27
N LEU A 197 -11.56 -6.92 17.47
CA LEU A 197 -10.38 -7.65 17.02
C LEU A 197 -10.19 -7.52 15.50
N ALA A 198 -11.27 -7.64 14.72
CA ALA A 198 -11.21 -7.55 13.26
C ALA A 198 -10.76 -6.16 12.78
N LYS A 199 -11.28 -5.09 13.39
CA LYS A 199 -10.90 -3.71 13.07
C LYS A 199 -9.50 -3.36 13.54
N ILE A 200 -9.17 -3.64 14.80
CA ILE A 200 -7.85 -3.34 15.38
C ILE A 200 -6.73 -4.09 14.67
N TRP A 201 -6.98 -5.32 14.18
CA TRP A 201 -5.98 -6.09 13.44
C TRP A 201 -5.45 -5.35 12.18
N ASN A 202 -6.30 -4.58 11.51
CA ASN A 202 -5.93 -3.86 10.29
C ASN A 202 -5.10 -2.61 10.60
N VAL A 203 -5.33 -1.97 11.74
CA VAL A 203 -4.68 -0.69 12.11
C VAL A 203 -3.47 -0.85 13.02
N SER A 204 -3.28 -2.03 13.61
CA SER A 204 -2.21 -2.29 14.58
C SER A 204 -0.96 -2.86 13.92
N ASP A 205 0.21 -2.38 14.36
CA ASP A 205 1.50 -3.05 14.11
C ASP A 205 1.70 -4.23 15.06
N ALA A 206 1.37 -4.04 16.34
CA ALA A 206 1.30 -5.12 17.32
C ALA A 206 0.20 -4.89 18.36
N THR A 207 -0.41 -5.96 18.86
CA THR A 207 -1.47 -5.88 19.87
C THR A 207 -1.12 -6.75 21.08
N LEU A 208 -0.99 -6.10 22.24
CA LEU A 208 -0.82 -6.74 23.53
C LEU A 208 -2.18 -7.22 24.04
N LEU A 209 -2.34 -8.54 24.16
CA LEU A 209 -3.55 -9.15 24.70
C LEU A 209 -3.43 -9.29 26.23
N LEU A 210 -4.36 -8.64 26.95
CA LEU A 210 -4.47 -8.67 28.40
C LEU A 210 -5.72 -9.47 28.78
N GLN A 211 -5.55 -10.64 29.37
CA GLN A 211 -6.65 -11.56 29.68
C GLN A 211 -7.07 -11.42 31.15
N ASN A 212 -8.31 -11.01 31.38
CA ASN A 212 -8.85 -10.84 32.74
C ASN A 212 -8.85 -12.17 33.53
N ASP A 213 -9.27 -13.28 32.92
CA ASP A 213 -9.28 -14.60 33.58
C ASP A 213 -7.87 -15.02 34.06
N HIS A 214 -6.86 -14.82 33.22
CA HIS A 214 -5.48 -15.15 33.56
C HIS A 214 -4.94 -14.28 34.69
N LEU A 215 -5.26 -12.98 34.69
CA LEU A 215 -4.85 -12.05 35.74
C LEU A 215 -5.58 -12.34 37.06
N HIS A 216 -6.88 -12.66 37.00
CA HIS A 216 -7.67 -13.02 38.17
C HIS A 216 -7.14 -14.29 38.83
N SER A 217 -6.93 -15.36 38.04
CA SER A 217 -6.35 -16.61 38.53
C SER A 217 -4.96 -16.41 39.14
N MET A 218 -4.13 -15.54 38.55
CA MET A 218 -2.82 -15.18 39.08
C MET A 218 -2.91 -14.48 40.46
N LEU A 219 -3.84 -13.53 40.62
CA LEU A 219 -4.04 -12.81 41.88
C LEU A 219 -4.59 -13.72 43.00
N ASP A 220 -5.54 -14.58 42.65
CA ASP A 220 -6.14 -15.55 43.56
C ASP A 220 -5.10 -16.59 44.03
N THR A 221 -4.37 -17.20 43.08
CA THR A 221 -3.44 -18.31 43.37
C THR A 221 -2.10 -17.84 43.95
N LEU A 222 -1.49 -16.79 43.41
CA LEU A 222 -0.12 -16.39 43.78
C LEU A 222 -0.07 -15.31 44.87
N LEU A 223 -1.07 -14.41 44.90
CA LEU A 223 -1.10 -13.31 45.87
C LEU A 223 -2.10 -13.53 47.01
N ASN A 224 -2.85 -14.64 46.99
CA ASN A 224 -3.76 -15.09 48.06
C ASN A 224 -4.79 -14.02 48.46
N PHE A 225 -5.31 -13.28 47.49
CA PHE A 225 -6.38 -12.31 47.73
C PHE A 225 -7.69 -13.04 48.02
N LYS A 226 -8.37 -12.72 49.13
CA LYS A 226 -9.68 -13.32 49.47
C LYS A 226 -10.80 -12.93 48.50
N THR A 227 -10.69 -11.75 47.90
CA THR A 227 -11.62 -11.19 46.90
C THR A 227 -10.82 -10.32 45.94
N VAL A 228 -10.82 -10.65 44.65
CA VAL A 228 -10.07 -9.91 43.61
C VAL A 228 -10.99 -8.86 42.98
N ASN A 229 -10.57 -7.59 42.99
CA ASN A 229 -11.31 -6.49 42.35
C ASN A 229 -10.68 -6.08 41.02
N ILE A 230 -11.46 -5.38 40.17
CA ILE A 230 -10.96 -4.81 38.91
C ILE A 230 -9.79 -3.84 39.12
N SER A 231 -9.77 -3.10 40.25
CA SER A 231 -8.63 -2.24 40.60
C SER A 231 -7.33 -3.04 40.74
N ASP A 232 -7.38 -4.24 41.32
CA ASP A 232 -6.22 -5.09 41.53
C ASP A 232 -5.69 -5.62 40.18
N LEU A 233 -6.61 -6.00 39.28
CA LEU A 233 -6.27 -6.37 37.90
C LEU A 233 -5.59 -5.22 37.16
N ASN A 234 -6.17 -4.02 37.23
CA ASN A 234 -5.64 -2.81 36.57
C ASN A 234 -4.25 -2.45 37.10
N SER A 235 -3.99 -2.57 38.41
CA SER A 235 -2.66 -2.34 38.98
C SER A 235 -1.61 -3.32 38.45
N ILE A 236 -1.95 -4.60 38.27
CA ILE A 236 -1.04 -5.58 37.65
C ILE A 236 -0.83 -5.27 36.17
N ILE A 237 -1.87 -4.88 35.44
CA ILE A 237 -1.75 -4.48 34.03
C ILE A 237 -0.80 -3.28 33.91
N GLY A 238 -1.00 -2.24 34.73
CA GLY A 238 -0.13 -1.07 34.80
C GLY A 238 1.33 -1.45 35.10
N LEU A 239 1.55 -2.37 36.04
CA LEU A 239 2.89 -2.90 36.35
C LEU A 239 3.53 -3.62 35.16
N LYS A 240 2.79 -4.51 34.48
CA LYS A 240 3.27 -5.25 33.31
C LYS A 240 3.63 -4.32 32.16
N MET A 241 2.76 -3.36 31.85
CA MET A 241 2.98 -2.39 30.78
C MET A 241 4.16 -1.47 31.09
N ALA A 242 4.19 -0.87 32.28
CA ALA A 242 5.31 -0.01 32.70
C ALA A 242 6.65 -0.76 32.66
N GLY A 243 6.69 -1.97 33.23
CA GLY A 243 7.92 -2.77 33.25
C GLY A 243 8.41 -3.19 31.86
N SER A 244 7.50 -3.35 30.90
CA SER A 244 7.83 -3.75 29.52
C SER A 244 8.33 -2.58 28.67
N PHE A 245 7.80 -1.38 28.87
CA PHE A 245 8.00 -0.26 27.94
C PHE A 245 8.82 0.91 28.52
N GLN A 246 9.25 0.83 29.78
CA GLN A 246 10.26 1.73 30.35
C GLN A 246 11.65 1.54 29.70
N PRO A 247 12.55 2.53 29.71
CA PRO A 247 13.86 2.43 29.05
C PRO A 247 14.67 1.19 29.43
N LEU A 248 15.27 0.56 28.42
CA LEU A 248 16.10 -0.66 28.52
C LEU A 248 17.43 -0.47 27.80
N GLN A 249 18.48 -1.13 28.30
CA GLN A 249 19.79 -1.21 27.65
C GLN A 249 19.97 -2.61 27.04
N THR A 250 20.65 -2.68 25.90
CA THR A 250 20.96 -3.97 25.28
C THR A 250 22.37 -4.41 25.65
N THR A 251 22.63 -5.72 25.63
CA THR A 251 23.98 -6.27 25.81
C THR A 251 24.80 -6.26 24.52
N SER A 252 24.18 -5.99 23.36
CA SER A 252 24.77 -6.17 22.01
C SER A 252 25.04 -4.85 21.27
N PHE A 253 24.30 -3.79 21.60
CA PHE A 253 24.38 -2.46 21.03
C PHE A 253 24.50 -1.42 22.16
N SER A 254 25.38 -0.44 21.98
CA SER A 254 25.61 0.67 22.92
C SER A 254 24.46 1.71 22.95
N SER A 255 23.35 1.46 22.25
CA SER A 255 22.17 2.31 22.20
C SER A 255 20.99 1.73 23.01
N ASN A 256 20.12 2.61 23.51
CA ASN A 256 18.87 2.20 24.17
C ASN A 256 17.87 1.69 23.10
N LEU A 257 17.06 0.68 23.46
CA LEU A 257 15.98 0.22 22.60
C LEU A 257 14.81 1.21 22.65
N SER A 258 14.34 1.61 21.48
CA SER A 258 13.10 2.36 21.36
C SER A 258 11.88 1.42 21.42
N ILE A 259 10.70 1.99 21.69
CA ILE A 259 9.46 1.20 21.63
C ILE A 259 9.23 0.63 20.23
N THR A 260 9.59 1.38 19.18
CA THR A 260 9.54 0.93 17.78
C THR A 260 10.38 -0.32 17.57
N ASP A 261 11.58 -0.39 18.18
CA ASP A 261 12.41 -1.59 18.13
C ASP A 261 11.76 -2.75 18.87
N ILE A 262 11.19 -2.53 20.05
CA ILE A 262 10.49 -3.60 20.78
C ILE A 262 9.35 -4.18 19.93
N ILE A 263 8.58 -3.31 19.27
CA ILE A 263 7.46 -3.72 18.40
C ILE A 263 7.96 -4.50 17.17
N SER A 264 9.02 -4.03 16.50
CA SER A 264 9.56 -4.71 15.32
C SER A 264 10.12 -6.10 15.65
N HIS A 265 10.71 -6.27 16.83
CA HIS A 265 11.22 -7.58 17.26
C HIS A 265 10.10 -8.54 17.71
N ILE A 266 9.05 -8.06 18.39
CA ILE A 266 7.99 -8.95 18.90
C ILE A 266 6.97 -9.35 17.84
N ALA A 267 6.73 -8.49 16.85
CA ALA A 267 5.84 -8.74 15.72
C ALA A 267 6.63 -8.62 14.39
N PRO A 268 7.60 -9.51 14.14
CA PRO A 268 8.45 -9.44 12.94
C PRO A 268 7.70 -9.81 11.66
N HIS A 269 6.47 -10.32 11.78
CA HIS A 269 5.66 -10.79 10.66
C HIS A 269 4.21 -10.29 10.78
N PRO A 270 3.61 -9.76 9.70
CA PRO A 270 2.29 -9.13 9.73
C PRO A 270 1.13 -10.09 10.04
N SER A 271 1.31 -11.40 9.85
CA SER A 271 0.31 -12.41 10.26
C SER A 271 0.36 -12.74 11.76
N PHE A 272 1.40 -12.29 12.48
CA PHE A 272 1.62 -12.60 13.89
C PHE A 272 1.84 -11.32 14.68
N LYS A 273 0.75 -10.57 14.91
CA LYS A 273 0.77 -9.27 15.60
C LYS A 273 0.42 -9.35 17.08
N TYR A 274 -0.14 -10.47 17.54
CA TYR A 274 -0.51 -10.65 18.94
C TYR A 274 0.71 -11.02 19.78
N PHE A 275 0.80 -10.43 20.96
CA PHE A 275 1.76 -10.85 21.98
C PHE A 275 1.18 -10.73 23.39
N SER A 276 1.84 -11.35 24.36
CA SER A 276 1.49 -11.25 25.77
C SER A 276 2.71 -10.95 26.63
N VAL A 277 2.47 -10.44 27.84
CA VAL A 277 3.50 -10.17 28.85
C VAL A 277 3.37 -11.14 30.03
N LYS A 278 4.42 -11.92 30.23
CA LYS A 278 4.66 -12.71 31.45
C LYS A 278 5.62 -11.94 32.36
N SER A 279 5.51 -12.13 33.67
CA SER A 279 6.15 -11.25 34.66
C SER A 279 6.36 -11.98 35.98
N SER A 280 7.51 -11.78 36.64
CA SER A 280 7.85 -12.38 37.93
C SER A 280 8.91 -11.53 38.64
N PRO A 281 8.95 -11.51 39.98
CA PRO A 281 8.09 -12.25 40.92
C PRO A 281 6.82 -11.48 41.34
N HIS A 282 5.77 -12.23 41.69
CA HIS A 282 4.52 -11.72 42.26
C HIS A 282 4.34 -12.32 43.65
N ILE A 283 4.57 -11.53 44.71
CA ILE A 283 4.55 -12.02 46.08
C ILE A 283 3.74 -11.06 46.97
N PRO A 284 2.99 -11.58 47.96
CA PRO A 284 2.30 -10.76 48.94
C PRO A 284 3.25 -9.81 49.71
N LYS A 285 2.76 -8.61 50.03
CA LYS A 285 3.58 -7.57 50.72
C LYS A 285 4.06 -8.03 52.10
N GLU A 286 3.32 -8.93 52.73
CA GLU A 286 3.60 -9.52 54.04
C GLU A 286 4.83 -10.44 53.97
N VAL A 287 4.95 -11.21 52.88
CA VAL A 287 6.02 -12.19 52.68
C VAL A 287 7.30 -11.54 52.16
N LYS A 288 7.19 -10.42 51.42
CA LYS A 288 8.34 -9.66 50.88
C LYS A 288 9.40 -9.29 51.94
N LYS A 289 9.01 -9.16 53.21
CA LYS A 289 9.94 -8.83 54.32
C LYS A 289 10.83 -10.02 54.75
N PHE A 290 10.42 -11.25 54.42
CA PHE A 290 11.05 -12.49 54.92
C PHE A 290 11.82 -13.25 53.83
N GLU A 291 11.66 -12.89 52.55
CA GLU A 291 12.39 -13.53 51.45
C GLU A 291 13.79 -12.94 51.23
N GLY A 292 14.75 -13.82 50.93
CA GLY A 292 16.08 -13.43 50.46
C GLY A 292 16.05 -12.90 49.01
N GLY A 293 17.10 -12.21 48.58
CA GLY A 293 17.16 -11.65 47.21
C GLY A 293 17.11 -12.73 46.11
N TYR A 294 16.28 -12.52 45.08
CA TYR A 294 16.15 -13.47 43.97
C TYR A 294 17.46 -13.66 43.20
N GLN A 295 17.63 -14.84 42.62
CA GLN A 295 18.73 -15.11 41.71
C GLN A 295 18.24 -15.07 40.25
N TRP A 296 19.05 -14.49 39.35
CA TRP A 296 18.69 -14.31 37.94
C TRP A 296 18.52 -15.63 37.17
N ASN A 297 19.29 -16.66 37.52
CA ASN A 297 19.16 -18.01 36.98
C ASN A 297 17.78 -18.63 37.27
N ILE A 298 17.24 -18.43 38.47
CA ILE A 298 15.92 -18.93 38.88
C ILE A 298 14.84 -18.16 38.11
N LEU A 299 14.93 -16.83 38.06
CA LEU A 299 13.98 -16.00 37.32
C LEU A 299 13.98 -16.30 35.81
N SER A 300 15.15 -16.48 35.19
CA SER A 300 15.27 -16.87 33.77
C SER A 300 14.62 -18.22 33.50
N LYS A 301 14.93 -19.23 34.33
CA LYS A 301 14.29 -20.55 34.24
C LYS A 301 12.79 -20.47 34.44
N HIS A 302 12.32 -19.67 35.39
CA HIS A 302 10.90 -19.46 35.65
C HIS A 302 10.18 -18.83 34.43
N MET A 303 10.78 -17.81 33.81
CA MET A 303 10.27 -17.21 32.57
C MET A 303 10.15 -18.25 31.44
N ARG A 304 11.15 -19.11 31.29
CA ARG A 304 11.10 -20.20 30.31
C ARG A 304 10.00 -21.21 30.62
N GLN A 305 9.81 -21.56 31.89
CA GLN A 305 8.74 -22.49 32.31
C GLN A 305 7.35 -21.95 32.02
N MET A 306 7.14 -20.63 32.07
CA MET A 306 5.87 -20.00 31.67
C MET A 306 5.51 -20.16 30.19
N LEU A 307 6.43 -20.63 29.33
CA LEU A 307 6.16 -20.99 27.93
C LEU A 307 5.79 -22.47 27.73
N ARG A 308 5.78 -23.28 28.79
CA ARG A 308 5.34 -24.68 28.70
C ARG A 308 3.83 -24.79 28.69
N ILE A 309 3.33 -25.66 27.83
CA ILE A 309 1.91 -26.01 27.73
C ILE A 309 1.75 -27.46 28.17
N ASN A 310 0.82 -27.69 29.08
CA ASN A 310 0.34 -29.03 29.39
C ASN A 310 -0.68 -29.46 28.31
N ALA A 311 -0.41 -30.56 27.60
CA ALA A 311 -1.26 -31.05 26.52
C ALA A 311 -2.65 -31.49 26.99
N LEU A 312 -2.80 -31.87 28.28
CA LEU A 312 -4.08 -32.27 28.88
C LEU A 312 -4.90 -31.08 29.40
N ASN A 313 -4.23 -30.00 29.80
CA ASN A 313 -4.91 -28.78 30.23
C ASN A 313 -4.15 -27.53 29.74
N PRO A 314 -4.33 -27.14 28.47
CA PRO A 314 -3.68 -25.96 27.89
C PRO A 314 -4.09 -24.65 28.57
N ARG A 315 -5.18 -24.68 29.35
CA ARG A 315 -5.75 -23.54 30.08
C ARG A 315 -5.21 -23.41 31.50
N SER A 316 -4.38 -24.34 31.98
CA SER A 316 -3.81 -24.27 33.32
C SER A 316 -2.91 -23.05 33.46
N VAL A 317 -3.24 -22.16 34.40
CA VAL A 317 -2.47 -20.96 34.74
C VAL A 317 -1.27 -21.32 35.64
N THR A 318 -1.36 -22.44 36.35
CA THR A 318 -0.33 -22.90 37.29
C THR A 318 0.84 -23.54 36.55
N ILE A 319 2.05 -23.07 36.83
CA ILE A 319 3.28 -23.70 36.38
C ILE A 319 3.40 -25.04 37.10
N ASP A 320 3.28 -26.12 36.37
CA ASP A 320 3.46 -27.46 36.89
C ASP A 320 4.96 -27.77 37.01
N TRP A 321 5.49 -27.57 38.22
CA TRP A 321 6.90 -27.75 38.55
C TRP A 321 7.34 -29.22 38.60
N GLU A 322 6.40 -30.17 38.62
CA GLU A 322 6.70 -31.61 38.68
C GLU A 322 7.02 -32.22 37.29
N LEU A 323 6.78 -31.46 36.20
CA LEU A 323 6.96 -31.92 34.83
C LEU A 323 8.43 -31.89 34.36
N ARG A 324 9.03 -33.07 34.24
CA ARG A 324 10.38 -33.28 33.70
C ARG A 324 10.47 -32.91 32.20
N PRO A 325 11.60 -32.36 31.72
CA PRO A 325 11.81 -32.10 30.29
C PRO A 325 11.73 -33.39 29.46
N PRO A 326 11.32 -33.33 28.18
CA PRO A 326 11.36 -34.49 27.30
C PRO A 326 12.81 -34.93 27.12
N SER A 327 13.16 -36.09 27.68
CA SER A 327 14.46 -36.73 27.43
C SER A 327 14.52 -37.20 25.98
N THR A 328 15.68 -37.01 25.35
CA THR A 328 15.99 -37.42 23.97
C THR A 328 15.91 -38.93 23.71
N ALA A 329 15.56 -39.73 24.71
CA ALA A 329 15.25 -41.13 24.58
C ALA A 329 13.90 -41.45 25.27
N GLN A 330 12.99 -42.02 24.49
CA GLN A 330 11.79 -42.78 24.89
C GLN A 330 10.60 -42.02 25.53
N SER A 331 9.56 -41.77 24.73
CA SER A 331 8.19 -42.34 24.85
C SER A 331 7.18 -41.50 24.07
N VAL A 332 6.18 -42.16 23.49
CA VAL A 332 5.19 -41.63 22.54
C VAL A 332 4.11 -40.73 23.19
N HIS A 333 4.30 -40.30 24.45
CA HIS A 333 3.42 -39.32 25.10
C HIS A 333 4.21 -38.35 25.99
N SER A 334 4.87 -37.36 25.39
CA SER A 334 5.29 -36.19 26.17
C SER A 334 4.04 -35.34 26.49
N LEU A 335 3.51 -35.46 27.70
CA LEU A 335 2.32 -34.74 28.21
C LEU A 335 2.49 -33.20 28.23
N CYS A 336 3.68 -32.68 27.90
CA CYS A 336 4.01 -31.27 27.92
C CYS A 336 4.83 -30.90 26.68
N GLN A 337 4.45 -29.81 26.00
CA GLN A 337 5.17 -29.24 24.85
C GLN A 337 5.42 -27.75 25.09
N PHE A 338 6.47 -27.18 24.52
CA PHE A 338 6.66 -25.74 24.56
C PHE A 338 5.72 -25.05 23.57
N SER A 339 5.17 -23.89 23.95
CA SER A 339 4.49 -23.01 23.01
C SER A 339 5.53 -22.49 22.04
N SER A 340 5.42 -22.86 20.77
CA SER A 340 6.30 -22.32 19.77
C SER A 340 6.02 -20.83 19.59
N SER A 341 7.08 -20.04 19.59
CA SER A 341 7.08 -18.59 19.54
C SER A 341 7.73 -18.10 18.25
N VAL A 342 7.11 -17.09 17.65
CA VAL A 342 7.73 -16.35 16.54
C VAL A 342 8.84 -15.45 17.05
N ALA A 343 8.62 -14.85 18.23
CA ALA A 343 9.59 -13.98 18.87
C ALA A 343 9.40 -13.99 20.40
N ASN A 344 10.51 -13.90 21.13
CA ASN A 344 10.56 -13.75 22.58
C ASN A 344 11.55 -12.64 22.96
N ILE A 345 11.13 -11.72 23.82
CA ILE A 345 12.00 -10.68 24.38
C ILE A 345 11.98 -10.80 25.90
N LEU A 346 13.14 -11.16 26.48
CA LEU A 346 13.32 -11.20 27.93
C LEU A 346 13.88 -9.85 28.40
N MET A 347 13.15 -9.17 29.28
CA MET A 347 13.53 -7.89 29.86
C MET A 347 13.79 -8.07 31.37
N THR A 348 15.01 -7.77 31.82
CA THR A 348 15.39 -7.92 33.23
C THR A 348 15.75 -6.58 33.85
N ARG A 349 15.19 -6.27 35.03
CA ARG A 349 15.40 -5.02 35.77
C ARG A 349 15.91 -5.29 37.18
N GLY A 350 17.05 -4.72 37.56
CA GLY A 350 17.68 -4.89 38.88
C GLY A 350 19.18 -5.21 38.78
N SER A 351 19.87 -5.17 39.92
CA SER A 351 21.33 -5.26 39.93
C SER A 351 21.88 -6.69 39.77
N GLY A 352 23.16 -6.79 39.39
CA GLY A 352 23.93 -8.04 39.44
C GLY A 352 23.54 -9.08 38.38
N PHE A 353 23.10 -8.67 37.19
CA PHE A 353 22.88 -9.61 36.07
C PHE A 353 24.19 -10.01 35.40
N SER A 354 25.12 -9.06 35.21
CA SER A 354 26.42 -9.26 34.56
C SER A 354 27.39 -10.16 35.34
N THR A 355 27.22 -10.27 36.65
CA THR A 355 28.07 -11.08 37.54
C THR A 355 27.64 -12.54 37.67
N VAL A 356 26.48 -12.90 37.11
CA VAL A 356 25.90 -14.24 37.23
C VAL A 356 26.21 -15.05 35.96
N GLN A 357 26.57 -16.33 36.12
CA GLN A 357 26.68 -17.31 35.02
C GLN A 357 25.30 -17.67 34.40
N CYS A 358 24.44 -16.68 34.18
CA CYS A 358 23.16 -16.86 33.50
C CYS A 358 23.37 -16.53 32.03
N ASN A 359 23.07 -17.48 31.14
CA ASN A 359 23.07 -17.24 29.70
C ASN A 359 21.65 -17.50 29.16
N PRO A 360 20.73 -16.51 29.26
CA PRO A 360 19.37 -16.69 28.78
C PRO A 360 19.31 -17.06 27.30
N ARG A 361 20.31 -16.65 26.52
CA ARG A 361 20.40 -16.99 25.11
C ARG A 361 20.47 -18.50 24.90
N LYS A 362 21.20 -19.23 25.75
CA LYS A 362 21.20 -20.71 25.74
C LYS A 362 19.85 -21.30 26.16
N ASP A 363 19.18 -20.69 27.15
CA ASP A 363 17.90 -21.19 27.67
C ASP A 363 16.75 -21.03 26.66
N PHE A 364 16.78 -20.00 25.81
CA PHE A 364 15.69 -19.63 24.90
C PHE A 364 15.95 -19.88 23.40
N GLN A 365 17.19 -20.14 22.96
CA GLN A 365 17.53 -20.46 21.56
C GLN A 365 17.43 -21.97 21.22
N GLU A 366 16.57 -22.73 21.89
CA GLU A 366 16.29 -24.12 21.51
C GLU A 366 15.35 -24.19 20.29
N LYS A 367 15.59 -25.15 19.38
CA LYS A 367 14.70 -25.38 18.22
C LYS A 367 13.27 -25.79 18.60
N SER A 368 13.06 -26.26 19.82
CA SER A 368 11.72 -26.64 20.34
C SER A 368 10.84 -25.43 20.65
N LEU A 369 11.43 -24.26 20.92
CA LEU A 369 10.74 -23.03 21.30
C LEU A 369 10.30 -22.20 20.09
N ASN A 370 10.83 -22.46 18.90
CA ASN A 370 10.64 -21.62 17.73
C ASN A 370 10.26 -22.46 16.50
N PRO A 371 9.39 -21.98 15.61
CA PRO A 371 9.11 -22.64 14.34
C PRO A 371 10.37 -22.84 13.49
N CYS A 372 10.37 -23.88 12.65
CA CYS A 372 11.52 -24.19 11.80
C CYS A 372 11.88 -23.11 10.77
N TRP A 373 10.91 -22.25 10.42
CA TRP A 373 11.09 -21.15 9.46
C TRP A 373 11.59 -19.85 10.10
N VAL A 374 11.60 -19.75 11.44
CA VAL A 374 12.13 -18.57 12.15
C VAL A 374 13.64 -18.74 12.33
N PRO A 375 14.47 -17.80 11.84
CA PRO A 375 15.91 -17.83 12.09
C PRO A 375 16.22 -17.74 13.59
N LEU A 376 17.07 -18.64 14.09
CA LEU A 376 17.45 -18.70 15.52
C LEU A 376 18.11 -17.41 16.03
N GLU A 377 18.71 -16.62 15.14
CA GLU A 377 19.37 -15.36 15.48
C GLU A 377 18.38 -14.24 15.83
N GLY A 378 17.19 -14.23 15.22
CA GLY A 378 16.14 -13.21 15.47
C GLY A 378 15.00 -13.67 16.37
N ALA A 379 15.00 -14.95 16.80
CA ALA A 379 13.91 -15.52 17.59
C ALA A 379 13.88 -15.06 19.06
N PHE A 380 15.03 -14.64 19.61
CA PHE A 380 15.18 -14.28 21.01
C PHE A 380 16.07 -13.06 21.22
N HIS A 381 15.56 -12.10 21.99
CA HIS A 381 16.30 -10.91 22.43
C HIS A 381 16.30 -10.81 23.95
N HIS A 382 17.45 -10.39 24.51
CA HIS A 382 17.58 -10.11 25.94
C HIS A 382 17.96 -8.65 26.15
N CYS A 383 17.20 -7.97 27.00
CA CYS A 383 17.40 -6.58 27.37
C CYS A 383 17.54 -6.48 28.89
N HIS A 384 18.45 -5.64 29.36
CA HIS A 384 18.74 -5.50 30.78
C HIS A 384 18.75 -4.03 31.21
N GLN A 385 18.34 -3.78 32.46
CA GLN A 385 18.45 -2.50 33.13
C GLN A 385 18.93 -2.75 34.56
N ASN A 386 20.09 -2.21 34.93
CA ASN A 386 20.66 -2.39 36.28
C ASN A 386 19.83 -1.68 37.36
N ARG A 387 19.08 -0.64 36.98
CA ARG A 387 18.19 0.10 37.88
C ARG A 387 17.06 -0.79 38.41
N ARG A 388 16.78 -0.68 39.70
CA ARG A 388 15.57 -1.26 40.31
C ARG A 388 14.32 -0.67 39.68
N PHE A 389 13.27 -1.48 39.63
CA PHE A 389 11.97 -1.08 39.10
C PHE A 389 10.95 -1.09 40.22
N ASN A 390 10.30 0.06 40.46
CA ASN A 390 9.15 0.16 41.37
C ASN A 390 9.42 -0.42 42.79
N ASP A 391 10.63 -0.15 43.33
CA ASP A 391 11.14 -0.65 44.62
C ASP A 391 11.23 -2.19 44.75
N GLN A 392 11.39 -2.88 43.63
CA GLN A 392 11.72 -4.31 43.58
C GLN A 392 13.21 -4.48 43.30
N ASP A 393 13.86 -5.40 44.03
CA ASP A 393 15.30 -5.64 43.87
C ASP A 393 15.64 -6.21 42.50
N LYS A 394 14.86 -7.20 42.04
CA LYS A 394 14.97 -7.84 40.73
C LYS A 394 13.59 -8.18 40.20
N PHE A 395 13.37 -7.93 38.92
CA PHE A 395 12.12 -8.23 38.24
C PHE A 395 12.39 -8.62 36.79
N ALA A 396 11.67 -9.63 36.29
CA ALA A 396 11.77 -10.11 34.92
C ALA A 396 10.41 -10.03 34.23
N PHE A 397 10.43 -9.56 32.97
CA PHE A 397 9.29 -9.53 32.07
C PHE A 397 9.66 -10.30 30.80
N LEU A 398 8.75 -11.14 30.30
CA LEU A 398 8.90 -11.87 29.06
C LEU A 398 7.76 -11.48 28.13
N LEU A 399 8.10 -10.78 27.06
CA LEU A 399 7.20 -10.52 25.94
C LEU A 399 7.30 -11.70 24.99
N THR A 400 6.17 -12.31 24.67
CA THR A 400 6.14 -13.52 23.85
C THR A 400 5.00 -13.46 22.84
N ASN A 401 5.35 -13.72 21.58
CA ASN A 401 4.44 -13.91 20.47
C ASN A 401 4.43 -15.39 20.12
N ASN A 402 3.43 -16.12 20.64
CA ASN A 402 3.42 -17.58 20.62
C ASN A 402 2.07 -18.16 20.19
N SER A 403 2.12 -19.44 19.86
CA SER A 403 0.99 -20.25 19.42
C SER A 403 -0.16 -20.37 20.43
N GLN A 404 -0.04 -19.95 21.69
CA GLN A 404 -1.17 -20.02 22.64
C GLN A 404 -2.08 -18.79 22.58
N LEU A 405 -1.64 -17.71 21.92
CA LEU A 405 -2.39 -16.46 21.87
C LEU A 405 -3.71 -16.58 21.11
N TYR A 406 -3.88 -17.59 20.26
CA TYR A 406 -5.17 -17.83 19.60
C TYR A 406 -6.23 -18.38 20.55
N LEU A 407 -5.88 -19.04 21.65
CA LEU A 407 -6.86 -19.72 22.52
C LEU A 407 -7.96 -18.79 23.05
N PRO A 408 -7.64 -17.66 23.74
CA PRO A 408 -8.67 -16.75 24.23
C PRO A 408 -9.48 -16.13 23.09
N VAL A 409 -8.82 -15.83 21.96
CA VAL A 409 -9.48 -15.29 20.76
C VAL A 409 -10.47 -16.30 20.17
N ASN A 410 -10.08 -17.57 20.08
CA ASN A 410 -10.92 -18.66 19.59
C ASN A 410 -12.12 -18.92 20.51
N THR A 411 -11.96 -18.85 21.84
CA THR A 411 -13.08 -18.94 22.78
C THR A 411 -14.13 -17.85 22.52
N VAL A 412 -13.69 -16.62 22.27
CA VAL A 412 -14.59 -15.50 21.94
C VAL A 412 -15.30 -15.74 20.61
N VAL A 413 -14.56 -16.13 19.57
CA VAL A 413 -15.11 -16.39 18.23
C VAL A 413 -16.14 -17.53 18.27
N GLU A 414 -15.87 -18.61 18.98
CA GLU A 414 -16.82 -19.72 19.13
C GLU A 414 -18.12 -19.28 19.82
N LYS A 415 -18.04 -18.42 20.85
CA LYS A 415 -19.22 -17.87 21.51
C LYS A 415 -19.98 -16.91 20.59
N ALA A 416 -19.28 -16.05 19.86
CA ALA A 416 -19.87 -15.17 18.86
C ALA A 416 -20.59 -15.96 17.76
N TRP A 417 -19.98 -17.06 17.27
CA TRP A 417 -20.62 -17.93 16.28
C TRP A 417 -21.91 -18.54 16.81
N LYS A 418 -21.90 -19.05 18.04
CA LYS A 418 -23.11 -19.60 18.68
C LYS A 418 -24.23 -18.56 18.79
N MET A 419 -23.89 -17.31 19.11
CA MET A 419 -24.88 -16.23 19.11
C MET A 419 -25.39 -15.92 17.70
N PHE A 420 -24.49 -15.89 16.71
CA PHE A 420 -24.81 -15.54 15.33
C PHE A 420 -25.70 -16.58 14.63
N THR A 421 -25.44 -17.87 14.83
CA THR A 421 -26.27 -18.93 14.26
C THR A 421 -27.72 -18.86 14.74
N HIS A 422 -27.95 -18.35 15.96
CA HIS A 422 -29.29 -18.13 16.52
C HIS A 422 -29.81 -16.70 16.30
N LYS A 423 -29.08 -15.84 15.56
CA LYS A 423 -29.35 -14.41 15.37
C LYS A 423 -29.61 -13.66 16.69
N ALA A 424 -29.01 -14.12 17.78
CA ALA A 424 -29.23 -13.55 19.11
C ALA A 424 -28.63 -12.15 19.20
N TYR A 425 -29.39 -11.16 19.68
CA TYR A 425 -28.96 -9.75 19.83
C TYR A 425 -28.54 -9.01 18.55
N MET A 426 -28.62 -9.66 17.39
CA MET A 426 -28.19 -9.08 16.11
C MET A 426 -28.94 -7.79 15.73
N HIS A 427 -30.23 -7.72 16.05
CA HIS A 427 -31.06 -6.54 15.82
C HIS A 427 -30.52 -5.26 16.51
N GLN A 428 -29.72 -5.39 17.58
CA GLN A 428 -29.10 -4.27 18.26
C GLN A 428 -27.96 -3.64 17.46
N TYR A 429 -27.34 -4.40 16.56
CA TYR A 429 -26.24 -3.95 15.69
C TYR A 429 -26.79 -3.44 14.35
N THR A 430 -27.74 -4.17 13.75
CA THR A 430 -28.36 -3.78 12.49
C THR A 430 -29.12 -2.47 12.59
N ARG A 431 -29.71 -2.16 13.75
CA ARG A 431 -30.34 -0.86 14.03
C ARG A 431 -29.40 0.33 13.81
N PHE A 432 -28.09 0.15 13.97
CA PHE A 432 -27.08 1.19 13.78
C PHE A 432 -26.26 1.01 12.50
N GLY A 433 -26.69 0.13 11.59
CA GLY A 433 -26.08 -0.01 10.26
C GLY A 433 -24.95 -1.05 10.16
N ILE A 434 -24.78 -1.94 11.14
CA ILE A 434 -23.88 -3.10 11.03
C ILE A 434 -24.69 -4.31 10.57
N LEU A 435 -24.39 -4.82 9.38
CA LEU A 435 -25.13 -5.86 8.68
C LEU A 435 -24.60 -7.26 8.99
N GLU A 436 -25.33 -8.31 8.57
CA GLU A 436 -24.89 -9.70 8.66
C GLU A 436 -23.55 -9.95 7.96
N GLU A 437 -23.32 -9.26 6.84
CA GLU A 437 -22.10 -9.34 6.04
C GLU A 437 -20.86 -8.86 6.83
N ASP A 438 -20.98 -7.77 7.60
CA ASP A 438 -19.88 -7.23 8.40
C ASP A 438 -19.38 -8.22 9.46
N PHE A 439 -20.31 -9.00 10.03
CA PHE A 439 -19.96 -10.07 10.98
C PHE A 439 -19.26 -11.23 10.28
N VAL A 440 -19.75 -11.64 9.11
CA VAL A 440 -19.12 -12.72 8.32
C VAL A 440 -17.69 -12.33 7.94
N ASP A 441 -17.46 -11.10 7.50
CA ASP A 441 -16.13 -10.58 7.20
C ASP A 441 -15.23 -10.58 8.44
N ALA A 442 -15.76 -10.17 9.60
CA ALA A 442 -15.04 -10.22 10.87
C ALA A 442 -14.68 -11.66 11.28
N PHE A 443 -15.61 -12.62 11.12
CA PHE A 443 -15.35 -14.04 11.37
C PHE A 443 -14.23 -14.56 10.47
N VAL A 444 -14.34 -14.39 9.15
CA VAL A 444 -13.34 -14.85 8.18
C VAL A 444 -11.97 -14.29 8.52
N LYS A 445 -11.90 -12.99 8.84
CA LYS A 445 -10.65 -12.32 9.20
C LYS A 445 -10.00 -12.94 10.44
N ILE A 446 -10.74 -13.07 11.54
CA ILE A 446 -10.18 -13.55 12.80
C ILE A 446 -9.94 -15.07 12.78
N GLU A 447 -10.77 -15.84 12.10
CA GLU A 447 -10.52 -17.27 11.88
C GLU A 447 -9.25 -17.53 11.08
N SER A 448 -8.95 -16.68 10.08
CA SER A 448 -7.67 -16.73 9.37
C SER A 448 -6.49 -16.47 10.29
N VAL A 449 -6.61 -15.53 11.24
CA VAL A 449 -5.56 -15.26 12.24
C VAL A 449 -5.40 -16.44 13.19
N ILE A 450 -6.51 -16.99 13.71
CA ILE A 450 -6.52 -18.18 14.56
C ILE A 450 -5.84 -19.35 13.83
N LYS A 451 -6.18 -19.57 12.57
CA LYS A 451 -5.58 -20.62 11.74
C LYS A 451 -4.07 -20.43 11.61
N ALA A 452 -3.60 -19.22 11.33
CA ALA A 452 -2.17 -18.93 11.24
C ALA A 452 -1.43 -19.29 12.54
N TYR A 453 -1.95 -18.89 13.70
CA TYR A 453 -1.37 -19.22 15.01
C TYR A 453 -1.45 -20.72 15.37
N LYS A 454 -2.52 -21.42 14.95
CA LYS A 454 -2.63 -22.89 15.10
C LYS A 454 -1.60 -23.64 14.24
N GLU A 455 -1.30 -23.10 13.06
CA GLU A 455 -0.42 -23.74 12.07
C GLU A 455 1.05 -23.37 12.21
N LEU A 456 1.42 -22.61 13.25
CA LEU A 456 2.79 -22.15 13.50
C LEU A 456 3.84 -23.27 13.45
N ASN A 457 3.46 -24.49 13.83
CA ASN A 457 4.33 -25.66 13.98
C ASN A 457 4.36 -26.59 12.76
N LYS A 458 3.60 -26.30 11.70
CA LYS A 458 3.59 -27.12 10.49
C LYS A 458 4.86 -26.84 9.67
N LYS A 459 5.52 -27.91 9.20
CA LYS A 459 6.77 -27.86 8.39
C LYS A 459 6.63 -27.10 7.06
N VAL A 460 5.40 -26.90 6.57
CA VAL A 460 5.10 -26.21 5.32
C VAL A 460 4.11 -25.10 5.62
N PHE A 461 4.63 -23.88 5.81
CA PHE A 461 3.83 -22.67 5.90
C PHE A 461 3.66 -22.13 4.48
N ILE A 462 2.50 -22.38 3.86
CA ILE A 462 2.17 -21.80 2.55
C ILE A 462 1.69 -20.38 2.81
N MET A 463 2.56 -19.41 2.52
CA MET A 463 2.28 -17.98 2.70
C MET A 463 1.17 -17.51 1.76
N ALA A 464 0.22 -16.74 2.30
CA ALA A 464 -0.48 -15.73 1.51
C ALA A 464 0.38 -14.45 1.49
N PRO A 465 0.66 -13.84 0.33
CA PRO A 465 1.45 -12.61 0.28
C PRO A 465 0.65 -11.43 0.85
N TYR A 466 1.30 -10.58 1.68
CA TYR A 466 0.74 -9.34 2.21
C TYR A 466 1.34 -8.12 1.49
N ILE A 467 0.52 -7.09 1.28
CA ILE A 467 0.86 -5.83 0.62
C ILE A 467 1.70 -4.98 1.59
N GLN A 468 2.98 -4.81 1.28
CA GLN A 468 3.88 -3.85 1.97
C GLN A 468 3.51 -2.41 1.59
N PRO A 469 3.88 -1.39 2.40
CA PRO A 469 3.79 0.01 1.96
C PRO A 469 4.55 0.15 0.63
N LYS A 470 3.86 0.63 -0.42
CA LYS A 470 4.43 0.69 -1.78
C LYS A 470 5.81 1.35 -1.83
N THR A 471 6.05 2.33 -0.97
CA THR A 471 7.32 3.06 -0.87
C THR A 471 8.46 2.21 -0.30
N LEU A 472 8.23 1.46 0.78
CA LEU A 472 9.26 0.60 1.38
C LEU A 472 9.55 -0.60 0.48
N TYR A 473 8.50 -1.12 -0.15
CA TYR A 473 8.61 -2.20 -1.11
C TYR A 473 9.37 -1.77 -2.38
N SER A 474 9.04 -0.62 -2.96
CA SER A 474 9.78 -0.03 -4.09
C SER A 474 11.24 0.28 -3.73
N LEU A 475 11.51 0.81 -2.52
CA LEU A 475 12.86 1.04 -2.05
C LEU A 475 13.67 -0.27 -1.91
N ALA A 476 13.03 -1.33 -1.40
CA ALA A 476 13.64 -2.64 -1.30
C ALA A 476 13.93 -3.25 -2.69
N LEU A 477 12.98 -3.17 -3.62
CA LEU A 477 13.17 -3.59 -5.01
C LEU A 477 14.32 -2.84 -5.68
N SER A 478 14.38 -1.51 -5.50
CA SER A 478 15.45 -0.67 -6.02
C SER A 478 16.83 -1.08 -5.48
N HIS A 479 16.93 -1.34 -4.17
CA HIS A 479 18.17 -1.77 -3.55
C HIS A 479 18.64 -3.15 -4.06
N ILE A 480 17.71 -4.11 -4.15
CA ILE A 480 17.99 -5.44 -4.70
C ILE A 480 18.45 -5.33 -6.16
N GLY A 481 17.76 -4.52 -6.97
CA GLY A 481 18.12 -4.25 -8.36
C GLY A 481 19.55 -3.72 -8.50
N HIS A 482 19.93 -2.75 -7.66
CA HIS A 482 21.29 -2.20 -7.64
C HIS A 482 22.34 -3.27 -7.28
N SER A 483 22.06 -4.16 -6.32
CA SER A 483 22.98 -5.24 -5.95
C SER A 483 23.16 -6.26 -7.08
N ILE A 484 22.09 -6.63 -7.78
CA ILE A 484 22.16 -7.54 -8.94
C ILE A 484 22.96 -6.87 -10.07
N GLN A 485 22.74 -5.58 -10.29
CA GLN A 485 23.47 -4.79 -11.27
C GLN A 485 24.98 -4.83 -11.00
N GLU A 486 25.40 -4.53 -9.77
CA GLU A 486 26.81 -4.57 -9.37
C GLU A 486 27.43 -5.97 -9.54
N ALA A 487 26.67 -7.03 -9.26
CA ALA A 487 27.12 -8.41 -9.48
C ALA A 487 27.32 -8.72 -10.98
N CYS A 488 26.40 -8.28 -11.84
CA CYS A 488 26.54 -8.43 -13.29
C CYS A 488 27.75 -7.68 -13.83
N ASP A 489 28.02 -6.47 -13.32
CA ASP A 489 29.17 -5.65 -13.70
C ASP A 489 30.48 -6.37 -13.36
N ARG A 490 30.56 -6.96 -12.16
CA ARG A 490 31.71 -7.77 -11.74
C ARG A 490 31.91 -9.02 -12.61
N ILE A 491 30.83 -9.71 -12.99
CA ILE A 491 30.92 -10.86 -13.90
C ILE A 491 31.53 -10.42 -15.24
N GLN A 492 31.02 -9.33 -15.82
CA GLN A 492 31.53 -8.84 -17.10
C GLN A 492 32.99 -8.38 -17.00
N CYS A 493 33.36 -7.62 -15.95
CA CYS A 493 34.73 -7.16 -15.75
C CYS A 493 35.74 -8.32 -15.58
N ASN A 494 35.33 -9.41 -14.93
CA ASN A 494 36.22 -10.53 -14.64
C ASN A 494 36.28 -11.57 -15.77
N TYR A 495 35.16 -11.86 -16.42
CA TYR A 495 35.03 -12.99 -17.36
C TYR A 495 34.76 -12.56 -18.81
N GLY A 496 34.38 -11.30 -19.05
CA GLY A 496 34.10 -10.75 -20.38
C GLY A 496 32.63 -10.85 -20.80
N THR A 497 32.38 -10.89 -22.10
CA THR A 497 31.03 -10.93 -22.71
C THR A 497 30.32 -12.28 -22.51
N TYR A 498 29.00 -12.31 -22.69
CA TYR A 498 28.16 -13.49 -22.46
C TYR A 498 28.52 -14.69 -23.34
N ASP A 499 29.06 -14.46 -24.54
CA ASP A 499 29.46 -15.53 -25.47
C ASP A 499 30.62 -16.40 -24.94
N ARG A 500 31.31 -15.93 -23.90
CA ARG A 500 32.35 -16.72 -23.22
C ARG A 500 31.69 -17.69 -22.24
N PHE A 501 32.11 -18.95 -22.33
CA PHE A 501 31.60 -20.03 -21.49
C PHE A 501 31.67 -19.70 -19.99
N GLU A 502 32.75 -19.08 -19.53
CA GLU A 502 32.94 -18.70 -18.12
C GLU A 502 31.91 -17.65 -17.68
N SER A 503 31.68 -16.61 -18.50
CA SER A 503 30.72 -15.55 -18.21
C SER A 503 29.29 -16.08 -18.16
N ALA A 504 28.91 -16.92 -19.14
CA ALA A 504 27.61 -17.58 -19.16
C ALA A 504 27.38 -18.48 -17.94
N ASN A 505 28.42 -19.20 -17.50
CA ASN A 505 28.35 -20.08 -16.33
C ASN A 505 28.20 -19.29 -15.02
N GLU A 506 28.91 -18.18 -14.85
CA GLU A 506 28.76 -17.32 -13.67
C GLU A 506 27.40 -16.61 -13.63
N ALA A 507 26.90 -16.15 -14.78
CA ALA A 507 25.54 -15.63 -14.88
C ALA A 507 24.48 -16.68 -14.49
N ALA A 508 24.67 -17.94 -14.92
CA ALA A 508 23.80 -19.05 -14.54
C ALA A 508 23.85 -19.37 -13.03
N LYS A 509 25.04 -19.30 -12.40
CA LYS A 509 25.17 -19.47 -10.95
C LYS A 509 24.45 -18.38 -10.18
N LEU A 510 24.60 -17.12 -10.59
CA LEU A 510 23.89 -16.00 -9.97
C LEU A 510 22.37 -16.15 -10.13
N GLN A 511 21.91 -16.52 -11.34
CA GLN A 511 20.49 -16.82 -11.58
C GLN A 511 19.97 -17.92 -10.66
N ASN A 512 20.70 -19.03 -10.52
CA ASN A 512 20.33 -20.15 -9.64
C ASN A 512 20.28 -19.75 -8.16
N TYR A 513 21.19 -18.87 -7.72
CA TYR A 513 21.15 -18.31 -6.37
C TYR A 513 19.88 -17.47 -6.14
N LEU A 514 19.55 -16.58 -7.07
CA LEU A 514 18.32 -15.77 -7.00
C LEU A 514 17.06 -16.64 -7.03
N LEU A 515 17.04 -17.67 -7.89
CA LEU A 515 16.01 -18.72 -7.96
C LEU A 515 15.71 -19.37 -6.62
N SER A 516 16.76 -19.65 -5.83
CA SER A 516 16.63 -20.26 -4.51
C SER A 516 16.24 -19.26 -3.41
N SER A 517 16.42 -17.97 -3.66
CA SER A 517 16.33 -16.91 -2.63
C SER A 517 15.10 -16.02 -2.78
N LEU A 518 14.54 -15.88 -3.99
CA LEU A 518 13.46 -14.95 -4.30
C LEU A 518 12.19 -15.66 -4.83
N PRO A 519 10.99 -15.26 -4.40
CA PRO A 519 9.73 -15.70 -5.02
C PRO A 519 9.59 -15.18 -6.46
N GLY A 520 8.99 -15.98 -7.35
CA GLY A 520 8.79 -15.60 -8.76
C GLY A 520 8.04 -14.27 -8.98
N MET A 521 7.11 -13.91 -8.08
CA MET A 521 6.41 -12.62 -8.15
C MET A 521 7.33 -11.42 -7.93
N VAL A 522 8.33 -11.55 -7.04
CA VAL A 522 9.32 -10.49 -6.80
C VAL A 522 10.22 -10.33 -8.03
N VAL A 523 10.51 -11.43 -8.74
CA VAL A 523 11.31 -11.41 -9.96
C VAL A 523 10.59 -10.67 -11.09
N ASP A 524 9.26 -10.88 -11.24
CA ASP A 524 8.45 -10.14 -12.22
C ASP A 524 8.57 -8.63 -11.97
N GLU A 525 8.43 -8.19 -10.71
CA GLU A 525 8.45 -6.78 -10.35
C GLU A 525 9.86 -6.16 -10.35
N LEU A 526 10.89 -6.93 -9.99
CA LEU A 526 12.29 -6.50 -10.16
C LEU A 526 12.61 -6.23 -11.63
N CYS A 527 12.10 -7.05 -12.54
CA CYS A 527 12.31 -6.89 -13.98
C CYS A 527 11.65 -5.61 -14.52
N GLU A 528 10.46 -5.24 -14.01
CA GLU A 528 9.74 -4.02 -14.41
C GLU A 528 10.41 -2.73 -13.90
N GLU A 529 11.01 -2.75 -12.70
CA GLU A 529 11.71 -1.60 -12.10
C GLU A 529 13.10 -1.33 -12.74
N GLN A 530 13.67 -2.27 -13.48
CA GLN A 530 14.99 -2.07 -14.08
C GLN A 530 14.94 -1.13 -15.30
N ARG A 531 15.71 -0.06 -15.22
CA ARG A 531 16.13 0.68 -16.42
C ARG A 531 17.43 0.08 -16.96
N PHE A 532 17.36 -0.60 -18.10
CA PHE A 532 18.57 -0.94 -18.84
C PHE A 532 19.15 0.37 -19.36
N HIS A 533 20.10 0.98 -18.64
CA HIS A 533 20.82 2.18 -19.09
C HIS A 533 22.30 1.98 -18.83
N ASN A 534 22.96 1.21 -19.68
CA ASN A 534 24.42 1.22 -19.73
C ASN A 534 24.95 0.70 -21.06
N ALA A 535 25.23 1.61 -22.01
CA ALA A 535 25.71 1.27 -23.36
C ALA A 535 27.09 0.55 -23.39
N ARG A 536 27.78 0.45 -22.25
CA ARG A 536 29.10 -0.22 -22.14
C ARG A 536 29.04 -1.68 -21.70
N MET A 537 27.84 -2.22 -21.46
CA MET A 537 27.65 -3.56 -20.92
C MET A 537 27.04 -4.55 -21.92
N ASP A 538 27.48 -5.80 -21.85
CA ASP A 538 26.81 -6.89 -22.56
C ASP A 538 25.49 -7.22 -21.85
N VAL A 539 24.38 -6.77 -22.46
CA VAL A 539 23.04 -6.88 -21.87
C VAL A 539 22.60 -8.33 -21.72
N ARG A 540 23.17 -9.28 -22.49
CA ARG A 540 22.83 -10.70 -22.40
C ARG A 540 23.18 -11.30 -21.04
N ILE A 541 24.20 -10.78 -20.35
CA ILE A 541 24.52 -11.20 -18.97
C ILE A 541 23.35 -10.86 -18.05
N LYS A 542 22.85 -9.62 -18.10
CA LYS A 542 21.71 -9.18 -17.28
C LYS A 542 20.43 -9.93 -17.66
N LEU A 543 20.13 -10.04 -18.95
CA LEU A 543 18.96 -10.78 -19.44
C LEU A 543 19.03 -12.25 -18.99
N ALA A 544 20.20 -12.89 -19.06
CA ALA A 544 20.37 -14.26 -18.61
C ALA A 544 20.12 -14.43 -17.11
N VAL A 545 20.41 -13.42 -16.29
CA VAL A 545 20.14 -13.44 -14.85
C VAL A 545 18.65 -13.23 -14.57
N TYR A 546 18.00 -12.27 -15.23
CA TYR A 546 16.59 -11.93 -15.02
C TYR A 546 15.58 -12.89 -15.66
N MET A 547 15.89 -13.52 -16.81
CA MET A 547 14.99 -14.43 -17.53
C MET A 547 14.81 -15.77 -16.80
N HIS A 548 13.87 -15.81 -15.87
CA HIS A 548 13.74 -16.86 -14.87
C HIS A 548 12.59 -17.85 -15.18
N PRO A 549 12.75 -19.17 -14.94
CA PRO A 549 11.71 -20.16 -15.23
C PRO A 549 10.36 -20.02 -14.46
N LEU A 550 10.30 -19.19 -13.41
CA LEU A 550 9.09 -18.97 -12.60
C LEU A 550 8.37 -17.67 -12.96
N MET A 551 8.97 -16.88 -13.86
CA MET A 551 8.48 -15.59 -14.31
C MET A 551 7.14 -15.75 -15.02
N ARG A 552 6.24 -14.80 -14.75
CA ARG A 552 4.93 -14.70 -15.41
C ARG A 552 4.88 -13.50 -16.35
N LYS A 553 5.70 -12.47 -16.12
CA LYS A 553 5.73 -11.28 -16.96
C LYS A 553 7.15 -10.92 -17.34
N PHE A 554 7.36 -10.65 -18.62
CA PHE A 554 8.63 -10.14 -19.11
C PHE A 554 8.38 -9.00 -20.09
N SER A 555 8.96 -7.82 -19.84
CA SER A 555 8.81 -6.67 -20.73
C SER A 555 10.07 -5.84 -20.88
N ILE A 556 10.47 -5.59 -22.13
CA ILE A 556 11.55 -4.65 -22.48
C ILE A 556 10.89 -3.31 -22.88
N THR A 557 11.30 -2.21 -22.26
CA THR A 557 10.67 -0.88 -22.43
C THR A 557 11.30 -0.05 -23.55
N HIS A 558 10.59 0.99 -24.01
CA HIS A 558 10.99 1.90 -25.10
C HIS A 558 12.30 2.65 -24.83
N GLN A 559 12.64 2.89 -23.56
CA GLN A 559 13.86 3.61 -23.17
C GLN A 559 15.13 2.73 -23.26
N SER A 560 14.99 1.43 -23.54
CA SER A 560 16.10 0.46 -23.59
C SER A 560 16.76 0.35 -24.97
N TRP A 561 16.28 1.08 -25.99
CA TRP A 561 16.76 0.95 -27.38
C TRP A 561 18.15 1.53 -27.60
N GLU A 562 18.55 2.51 -26.78
CA GLU A 562 19.87 3.15 -26.89
C GLU A 562 21.04 2.21 -26.56
N ILE A 563 20.76 0.98 -26.14
CA ILE A 563 21.76 0.01 -25.66
C ILE A 563 22.09 -1.05 -26.72
N PHE A 564 21.20 -1.31 -27.67
CA PHE A 564 21.36 -2.39 -28.63
C PHE A 564 21.71 -1.84 -30.00
N GLU A 565 22.85 -2.25 -30.56
CA GLU A 565 23.12 -1.96 -31.96
C GLU A 565 22.09 -2.70 -32.85
N PRO A 566 21.41 -2.02 -33.78
CA PRO A 566 20.29 -2.57 -34.56
C PRO A 566 20.60 -3.82 -35.40
N TRP A 567 21.87 -4.23 -35.50
CA TRP A 567 22.36 -5.24 -36.44
C TRP A 567 22.95 -6.49 -35.79
N ASP A 568 22.99 -6.57 -34.46
CA ASP A 568 23.55 -7.73 -33.78
C ASP A 568 22.63 -8.95 -33.97
N GLN A 569 23.14 -9.95 -34.72
CA GLN A 569 22.41 -11.13 -35.18
C GLN A 569 22.36 -12.24 -34.12
N ASP A 570 23.25 -12.21 -33.13
CA ASP A 570 23.40 -13.28 -32.13
C ASP A 570 22.36 -13.20 -30.99
N LEU A 571 21.58 -12.11 -30.93
CA LEU A 571 20.47 -11.96 -29.99
C LEU A 571 19.33 -12.96 -30.26
N ASP A 572 19.03 -13.27 -31.52
CA ASP A 572 17.97 -14.22 -31.85
C ASP A 572 18.31 -15.62 -31.31
N GLY A 573 19.58 -16.03 -31.45
CA GLY A 573 20.10 -17.28 -30.87
C GLY A 573 19.97 -17.32 -29.34
N PHE A 574 20.25 -16.20 -28.66
CA PHE A 574 20.04 -16.06 -27.23
C PHE A 574 18.56 -16.26 -26.83
N TRP A 575 17.63 -15.58 -27.51
CA TRP A 575 16.19 -15.70 -27.25
C TRP A 575 15.68 -17.11 -27.49
N MET A 576 16.04 -17.71 -28.62
CA MET A 576 15.64 -19.08 -28.97
C MET A 576 16.16 -20.11 -27.95
N LEU A 577 17.32 -19.87 -27.33
CA LEU A 577 17.86 -20.74 -26.28
C LEU A 577 17.16 -20.53 -24.92
N LYS A 578 16.78 -19.30 -24.57
CA LYS A 578 16.24 -18.98 -23.24
C LYS A 578 14.72 -19.15 -23.13
N ILE A 579 13.96 -18.78 -24.15
CA ILE A 579 12.48 -18.85 -24.14
C ILE A 579 11.92 -20.24 -23.80
N PRO A 580 12.50 -21.37 -24.28
CA PRO A 580 12.02 -22.70 -23.91
C PRO A 580 11.98 -22.97 -22.40
N SER A 581 12.80 -22.27 -21.60
CA SER A 581 12.78 -22.39 -20.14
C SER A 581 11.62 -21.63 -19.46
N LEU A 582 10.96 -20.70 -20.17
CA LEU A 582 9.95 -19.78 -19.66
C LEU A 582 8.51 -20.33 -19.83
N THR A 583 8.25 -21.51 -19.27
CA THR A 583 6.98 -22.24 -19.46
C THR A 583 5.78 -21.62 -18.73
N ARG A 584 6.01 -20.69 -17.79
CA ARG A 584 4.98 -20.04 -16.95
C ARG A 584 4.57 -18.63 -17.41
N LEU A 585 5.09 -18.19 -18.54
CA LEU A 585 4.92 -16.84 -19.05
C LEU A 585 3.46 -16.57 -19.44
N VAL A 586 2.92 -15.46 -18.96
CA VAL A 586 1.56 -14.96 -19.22
C VAL A 586 1.59 -13.68 -20.04
N VAL A 587 2.56 -12.80 -19.79
CA VAL A 587 2.78 -11.55 -20.53
C VAL A 587 4.21 -11.51 -21.08
N LEU A 588 4.35 -11.25 -22.37
CA LEU A 588 5.64 -11.15 -23.05
C LEU A 588 5.70 -9.93 -23.97
N SER A 589 6.61 -9.00 -23.70
CA SER A 589 6.92 -7.94 -24.65
C SER A 589 8.28 -8.15 -25.30
N LEU A 590 8.26 -8.49 -26.59
CA LEU A 590 9.40 -8.59 -27.50
C LEU A 590 9.56 -7.31 -28.32
N TYR A 591 9.24 -6.16 -27.72
CA TYR A 591 9.30 -4.87 -28.40
C TYR A 591 10.68 -4.64 -29.04
N HIS A 592 10.74 -4.50 -30.36
CA HIS A 592 11.96 -4.42 -31.19
C HIS A 592 12.86 -5.67 -31.20
N PHE A 593 12.37 -6.82 -30.76
CA PHE A 593 13.10 -8.09 -30.81
C PHE A 593 12.32 -9.21 -31.49
N ALA A 594 11.05 -8.98 -31.86
CA ALA A 594 10.22 -10.01 -32.45
C ALA A 594 10.62 -10.36 -33.89
N THR A 595 10.78 -11.65 -34.16
CA THR A 595 10.95 -12.28 -35.50
C THR A 595 10.06 -13.51 -35.61
N ASP A 596 9.82 -13.99 -36.83
CA ASP A 596 9.00 -15.20 -37.06
C ASP A 596 9.56 -16.41 -36.31
N GLU A 597 10.89 -16.57 -36.33
CA GLU A 597 11.60 -17.66 -35.69
C GLU A 597 11.48 -17.62 -34.16
N ILE A 598 11.57 -16.43 -33.55
CA ILE A 598 11.35 -16.27 -32.10
C ILE A 598 9.89 -16.56 -31.75
N ILE A 599 8.94 -16.09 -32.55
CA ILE A 599 7.51 -16.33 -32.33
C ILE A 599 7.17 -17.82 -32.44
N GLU A 600 7.80 -18.56 -33.36
CA GLU A 600 7.64 -20.00 -33.44
C GLU A 600 8.05 -20.67 -32.11
N VAL A 601 9.22 -20.33 -31.56
CA VAL A 601 9.69 -20.86 -30.28
C VAL A 601 8.75 -20.49 -29.13
N VAL A 602 8.28 -19.24 -29.06
CA VAL A 602 7.28 -18.80 -28.08
C VAL A 602 6.01 -19.63 -28.19
N SER A 603 5.48 -19.80 -29.40
CA SER A 603 4.22 -20.51 -29.64
C SER A 603 4.26 -21.99 -29.21
N ASN A 604 5.43 -22.61 -29.30
CA ASN A 604 5.62 -24.02 -28.93
C ASN A 604 5.91 -24.21 -27.43
N ASN A 605 6.41 -23.19 -26.71
CA ASN A 605 6.92 -23.33 -25.34
C ASN A 605 6.17 -22.53 -24.27
N CYS A 606 5.32 -21.57 -24.65
CA CYS A 606 4.59 -20.69 -23.71
C CYS A 606 3.06 -20.92 -23.79
N PRO A 607 2.52 -22.03 -23.27
CA PRO A 607 1.10 -22.39 -23.40
C PRO A 607 0.15 -21.51 -22.56
N LEU A 608 0.69 -20.75 -21.60
CA LEU A 608 -0.08 -19.89 -20.68
C LEU A 608 -0.15 -18.43 -21.14
N LEU A 609 0.41 -18.11 -22.31
CA LEU A 609 0.53 -16.74 -22.79
C LEU A 609 -0.85 -16.12 -23.10
N GLU A 610 -1.13 -14.97 -22.47
CA GLU A 610 -2.36 -14.20 -22.63
C GLU A 610 -2.11 -12.84 -23.32
N ASP A 611 -0.91 -12.25 -23.18
CA ASP A 611 -0.55 -10.96 -23.77
C ASP A 611 0.85 -11.04 -24.43
N ILE A 612 0.93 -10.64 -25.70
CA ILE A 612 2.19 -10.54 -26.43
C ILE A 612 2.34 -9.22 -27.17
N ASN A 613 3.53 -8.62 -27.08
CA ASN A 613 3.95 -7.52 -27.93
C ASN A 613 5.01 -7.99 -28.92
N ILE A 614 4.65 -7.99 -30.20
CA ILE A 614 5.46 -8.47 -31.33
C ILE A 614 5.91 -7.32 -32.24
N VAL A 615 6.06 -6.11 -31.70
CA VAL A 615 6.64 -5.00 -32.47
C VAL A 615 8.02 -5.41 -32.98
N SER A 616 8.17 -5.48 -34.30
CA SER A 616 9.37 -5.96 -35.00
C SER A 616 10.57 -5.03 -34.80
N LYS A 617 11.80 -5.56 -34.88
CA LYS A 617 13.10 -4.87 -34.68
C LYS A 617 13.34 -3.64 -35.54
N VAL A 618 12.59 -3.49 -36.64
CA VAL A 618 12.63 -2.32 -37.51
C VAL A 618 11.28 -1.60 -37.43
N GLU A 619 11.27 -0.44 -36.78
CA GLU A 619 10.18 0.52 -36.94
C GLU A 619 10.24 1.12 -38.35
N ASN A 620 9.09 1.41 -38.94
CA ASN A 620 8.91 1.85 -40.33
C ASN A 620 9.54 3.23 -40.65
N THR A 621 10.44 3.72 -39.80
CA THR A 621 11.03 5.05 -39.84
C THR A 621 12.46 4.99 -40.38
N ARG A 622 12.66 5.64 -41.53
CA ARG A 622 13.92 6.03 -42.21
C ARG A 622 14.30 5.30 -43.51
N CYS A 623 13.40 4.60 -44.20
CA CYS A 623 13.62 4.35 -45.64
C CYS A 623 12.98 5.49 -46.44
N SER A 624 13.75 6.56 -46.66
CA SER A 624 13.34 7.70 -47.50
C SER A 624 13.40 7.40 -49.00
N THR A 625 13.93 6.24 -49.40
CA THR A 625 14.05 5.81 -50.80
C THR A 625 13.77 4.31 -50.93
N ASP A 626 13.07 3.91 -52.00
CA ASP A 626 12.79 2.49 -52.35
C ASP A 626 14.06 1.65 -52.55
N SER A 627 15.24 2.28 -52.62
CA SER A 627 16.55 1.64 -52.82
C SER A 627 17.14 0.96 -51.57
N ASP A 628 16.61 1.22 -50.37
CA ASP A 628 17.24 0.79 -49.10
C ASP A 628 16.67 -0.51 -48.51
N PHE A 629 15.70 -1.11 -49.20
CA PHE A 629 15.10 -2.41 -48.87
C PHE A 629 15.98 -3.56 -49.37
N ASN A 630 17.02 -3.89 -48.61
CA ASN A 630 17.82 -5.10 -48.86
C ASN A 630 17.05 -6.33 -48.33
N ALA A 631 17.02 -7.44 -49.08
CA ALA A 631 16.42 -8.71 -48.69
C ALA A 631 16.92 -9.22 -47.31
N ILE A 632 18.14 -8.85 -46.91
CA ILE A 632 18.72 -9.19 -45.60
C ILE A 632 17.95 -8.54 -44.43
N LYS A 633 17.30 -7.39 -44.63
CA LYS A 633 16.52 -6.69 -43.59
C LYS A 633 15.15 -7.34 -43.34
N LEU A 634 14.64 -8.13 -44.29
CA LEU A 634 13.34 -8.81 -44.19
C LEU A 634 13.28 -9.86 -43.08
N LYS A 635 14.43 -10.41 -42.65
CA LYS A 635 14.49 -11.39 -41.55
C LYS A 635 14.13 -10.78 -40.18
N PHE A 636 14.18 -9.46 -40.05
CA PHE A 636 13.92 -8.74 -38.80
C PHE A 636 12.46 -8.31 -38.64
N PHE A 637 11.59 -8.73 -39.55
CA PHE A 637 10.15 -8.48 -39.51
C PHE A 637 9.38 -9.73 -39.11
N VAL A 638 8.29 -9.50 -38.38
CA VAL A 638 7.23 -10.50 -38.22
C VAL A 638 6.35 -10.48 -39.48
N SER A 639 6.05 -11.66 -40.01
CA SER A 639 5.19 -11.86 -41.18
C SER A 639 3.93 -12.64 -40.83
N ASP A 640 3.09 -12.92 -41.83
CA ASP A 640 1.94 -13.82 -41.69
C ASP A 640 2.33 -15.21 -41.15
N VAL A 641 3.58 -15.65 -41.36
CA VAL A 641 4.09 -16.90 -40.77
C VAL A 641 4.08 -16.79 -39.25
N GLY A 642 4.68 -15.74 -38.69
CA GLY A 642 4.66 -15.48 -37.24
C GLY A 642 3.25 -15.36 -36.67
N LEU A 643 2.34 -14.67 -37.37
CA LEU A 643 0.92 -14.59 -36.95
C LEU A 643 0.25 -15.97 -36.90
N ASN A 644 0.53 -16.84 -37.87
CA ASN A 644 0.01 -18.20 -37.88
C ASN A 644 0.60 -19.07 -36.75
N HIS A 645 1.84 -18.84 -36.34
CA HIS A 645 2.39 -19.49 -35.15
C HIS A 645 1.63 -19.08 -33.88
N LEU A 646 1.26 -17.80 -33.73
CA LEU A 646 0.48 -17.32 -32.58
C LEU A 646 -0.89 -17.97 -32.43
N VAL A 647 -1.49 -18.49 -33.53
CA VAL A 647 -2.75 -19.25 -33.47
C VAL A 647 -2.65 -20.49 -32.58
N LYS A 648 -1.44 -21.02 -32.33
CA LYS A 648 -1.21 -22.12 -31.38
C LYS A 648 -1.42 -21.69 -29.92
N CYS A 649 -1.25 -20.41 -29.60
CA CYS A 649 -1.43 -19.86 -28.25
C CYS A 649 -2.91 -19.65 -27.94
N LYS A 650 -3.65 -20.72 -27.61
CA LYS A 650 -5.11 -20.69 -27.44
C LYS A 650 -5.63 -19.81 -26.29
N ARG A 651 -4.75 -19.35 -25.39
CA ARG A 651 -5.09 -18.44 -24.28
C ARG A 651 -4.82 -16.97 -24.59
N LEU A 652 -4.27 -16.67 -25.78
CA LEU A 652 -3.90 -15.33 -26.16
C LEU A 652 -5.13 -14.42 -26.27
N LYS A 653 -5.11 -13.31 -25.55
CA LYS A 653 -6.17 -12.29 -25.50
C LYS A 653 -5.72 -10.96 -26.09
N ILE A 654 -4.44 -10.63 -25.95
CA ILE A 654 -3.88 -9.33 -26.37
C ILE A 654 -2.70 -9.56 -27.30
N VAL A 655 -2.73 -8.90 -28.46
CA VAL A 655 -1.61 -8.85 -29.41
C VAL A 655 -1.30 -7.40 -29.76
N THR A 656 -0.07 -6.97 -29.47
CA THR A 656 0.44 -5.65 -29.86
C THR A 656 1.40 -5.79 -31.03
N THR A 657 1.17 -5.04 -32.12
CA THR A 657 1.96 -5.11 -33.36
C THR A 657 2.42 -3.72 -33.82
N ASN A 658 3.22 -3.66 -34.89
CA ASN A 658 3.58 -2.42 -35.56
C ASN A 658 2.33 -1.67 -36.08
N LYS A 659 2.40 -0.34 -36.13
CA LYS A 659 1.24 0.54 -36.43
C LYS A 659 0.76 0.54 -37.89
N SER A 660 1.58 0.11 -38.86
CA SER A 660 1.20 -0.10 -40.27
C SER A 660 2.42 -0.62 -41.05
N ILE A 661 2.24 -1.54 -42.01
CA ILE A 661 3.29 -1.99 -42.94
C ILE A 661 2.91 -1.51 -44.34
N ARG A 662 3.83 -0.84 -45.05
CA ARG A 662 3.57 -0.36 -46.42
C ARG A 662 3.42 -1.56 -47.36
N PRO A 663 2.47 -1.55 -48.32
CA PRO A 663 2.23 -2.68 -49.23
C PRO A 663 3.38 -2.99 -50.21
N ASN A 664 4.42 -2.16 -50.30
CA ASN A 664 5.50 -2.29 -51.29
C ASN A 664 6.80 -2.96 -50.76
N CYS A 665 6.78 -3.51 -49.55
CA CYS A 665 7.96 -4.14 -48.92
C CYS A 665 7.93 -5.66 -49.15
N GLY A 666 8.65 -6.18 -50.14
CA GLY A 666 8.52 -7.59 -50.59
C GLY A 666 8.45 -8.68 -49.50
N GLY A 667 7.48 -9.58 -49.62
CA GLY A 667 7.52 -10.99 -49.18
C GLY A 667 7.36 -11.34 -47.69
N ARG A 668 7.97 -10.61 -46.75
CA ARG A 668 7.84 -10.85 -45.29
C ARG A 668 7.16 -9.65 -44.61
N MET A 669 5.84 -9.62 -44.64
CA MET A 669 5.02 -8.64 -43.94
C MET A 669 3.79 -9.29 -43.31
N MET A 670 3.22 -8.65 -42.29
CA MET A 670 1.87 -8.97 -41.80
C MET A 670 0.85 -8.33 -42.74
N THR A 671 -0.03 -9.14 -43.30
CA THR A 671 -1.10 -8.73 -44.22
C THR A 671 -2.46 -8.76 -43.53
N HIS A 672 -3.47 -8.16 -44.18
CA HIS A 672 -4.85 -8.26 -43.70
C HIS A 672 -5.31 -9.73 -43.62
N ASP A 673 -4.88 -10.59 -44.55
CA ASP A 673 -5.21 -12.03 -44.54
C ASP A 673 -4.56 -12.77 -43.36
N GLY A 674 -3.34 -12.38 -42.97
CA GLY A 674 -2.70 -12.87 -41.75
C GLY A 674 -3.51 -12.54 -40.50
N PHE A 675 -3.96 -11.29 -40.36
CA PHE A 675 -4.82 -10.90 -39.24
C PHE A 675 -6.20 -11.58 -39.26
N ARG A 676 -6.82 -11.77 -40.43
CA ARG A 676 -8.05 -12.58 -40.55
C ARG A 676 -7.83 -14.01 -40.06
N SER A 677 -6.70 -14.61 -40.44
CA SER A 677 -6.33 -15.97 -40.02
C SER A 677 -6.11 -16.04 -38.51
N LEU A 678 -5.47 -15.03 -37.91
CA LEU A 678 -5.30 -14.88 -36.48
C LEU A 678 -6.65 -14.80 -35.75
N LEU A 679 -7.56 -13.92 -36.20
CA LEU A 679 -8.89 -13.73 -35.61
C LEU A 679 -9.73 -15.01 -35.69
N ARG A 680 -9.71 -15.72 -36.82
CA ARG A 680 -10.41 -17.00 -36.97
C ARG A 680 -9.80 -18.09 -36.07
N GLY A 681 -8.49 -18.07 -35.88
CA GLY A 681 -7.76 -19.07 -35.09
C GLY A 681 -7.86 -18.91 -33.57
N LEU A 682 -8.21 -17.71 -33.10
CA LEU A 682 -8.25 -17.29 -31.70
C LEU A 682 -9.58 -16.59 -31.36
N PRO A 683 -10.65 -17.34 -31.08
CA PRO A 683 -11.99 -16.77 -30.85
C PRO A 683 -12.09 -15.92 -29.56
N ASN A 684 -11.21 -16.16 -28.58
CA ASN A 684 -11.17 -15.42 -27.32
C ASN A 684 -10.25 -14.19 -27.35
N LEU A 685 -9.80 -13.77 -28.53
CA LEU A 685 -8.91 -12.63 -28.66
C LEU A 685 -9.69 -11.33 -28.38
N GLU A 686 -9.25 -10.59 -27.36
CA GLU A 686 -9.96 -9.40 -26.86
C GLU A 686 -9.42 -8.10 -27.46
N MET A 687 -8.13 -8.03 -27.79
CA MET A 687 -7.49 -6.83 -28.31
C MET A 687 -6.36 -7.14 -29.29
N VAL A 688 -6.42 -6.51 -30.46
CA VAL A 688 -5.30 -6.45 -31.42
C VAL A 688 -4.96 -4.99 -31.67
N ARG A 689 -3.77 -4.55 -31.27
CA ARG A 689 -3.29 -3.19 -31.56
C ARG A 689 -2.72 -3.13 -32.98
N TYR A 690 -3.60 -3.25 -33.95
CA TYR A 690 -3.33 -3.08 -35.36
C TYR A 690 -4.14 -1.91 -35.90
N GLY A 691 -3.47 -1.03 -36.66
CA GLY A 691 -4.01 0.26 -37.07
C GLY A 691 -5.18 0.18 -38.04
N ASP A 692 -5.32 -0.89 -38.82
CA ASP A 692 -6.32 -1.00 -39.91
C ASP A 692 -7.29 -2.18 -39.66
N LEU A 693 -7.64 -2.42 -38.38
CA LEU A 693 -8.45 -3.59 -38.00
C LEU A 693 -9.88 -3.52 -38.55
N GLY A 694 -10.44 -2.31 -38.75
CA GLY A 694 -11.75 -2.14 -39.36
C GLY A 694 -11.81 -2.73 -40.79
N SER A 695 -10.77 -2.50 -41.60
CA SER A 695 -10.65 -3.10 -42.94
C SER A 695 -10.53 -4.63 -42.91
N VAL A 696 -9.78 -5.16 -41.94
CA VAL A 696 -9.62 -6.61 -41.71
C VAL A 696 -10.98 -7.26 -41.41
N ILE A 697 -11.81 -6.60 -40.59
CA ILE A 697 -13.13 -7.09 -40.17
C ILE A 697 -14.16 -6.94 -41.30
N ALA A 698 -14.12 -5.84 -42.07
CA ALA A 698 -15.11 -5.55 -43.10
C ALA A 698 -15.08 -6.52 -44.29
N THR A 699 -13.93 -7.14 -44.57
CA THR A 699 -13.75 -7.95 -45.77
C THR A 699 -13.35 -9.38 -45.42
N GLY A 700 -14.07 -10.37 -45.97
CA GLY A 700 -13.71 -11.79 -45.85
C GLY A 700 -13.98 -12.41 -44.47
N MET A 701 -14.77 -11.78 -43.60
CA MET A 701 -15.13 -12.29 -42.27
C MET A 701 -16.62 -12.63 -42.13
N ASP A 702 -17.35 -12.76 -43.24
CA ASP A 702 -18.82 -12.94 -43.25
C ASP A 702 -19.32 -14.25 -42.62
N ASN A 703 -18.48 -15.29 -42.57
CA ASN A 703 -18.82 -16.60 -42.01
C ASN A 703 -18.30 -16.81 -40.58
N VAL A 704 -17.78 -15.77 -39.94
CA VAL A 704 -17.24 -15.82 -38.57
C VAL A 704 -18.33 -15.39 -37.59
N GLY A 705 -18.48 -16.12 -36.48
CA GLY A 705 -19.38 -15.72 -35.39
C GLY A 705 -18.91 -14.45 -34.68
N GLU A 706 -19.64 -14.06 -33.64
CA GLU A 706 -19.28 -12.90 -32.81
C GLU A 706 -17.85 -13.02 -32.26
N LEU A 707 -17.05 -11.96 -32.45
CA LEU A 707 -15.69 -11.86 -31.94
C LEU A 707 -15.69 -11.33 -30.51
N ALA A 708 -14.78 -11.84 -29.68
CA ALA A 708 -14.59 -11.36 -28.30
C ALA A 708 -13.87 -9.99 -28.21
N LEU A 709 -13.69 -9.29 -29.33
CA LEU A 709 -12.93 -8.04 -29.39
C LEU A 709 -13.62 -6.93 -28.57
N THR A 710 -12.85 -6.36 -27.65
CA THR A 710 -13.23 -5.20 -26.83
C THR A 710 -12.56 -3.90 -27.28
N TYR A 711 -11.58 -4.00 -28.17
CA TYR A 711 -10.81 -2.89 -28.74
C TYR A 711 -10.72 -3.01 -30.26
N VAL A 712 -11.03 -1.93 -30.98
CA VAL A 712 -10.82 -1.81 -32.43
C VAL A 712 -10.15 -0.48 -32.73
N SER A 713 -9.11 -0.53 -33.56
CA SER A 713 -8.39 0.64 -34.08
C SER A 713 -8.48 0.64 -35.60
N ASP A 714 -8.80 1.79 -36.18
CA ASP A 714 -8.87 1.97 -37.63
C ASP A 714 -8.31 3.32 -38.05
N ASN A 715 -7.26 3.32 -38.86
CA ASN A 715 -6.58 4.49 -39.40
C ASN A 715 -7.12 4.93 -40.77
N HIS A 716 -8.03 4.14 -41.34
CA HIS A 716 -8.72 4.46 -42.58
C HIS A 716 -10.21 4.07 -42.47
N PRO A 717 -10.94 4.62 -41.47
CA PRO A 717 -12.31 4.23 -41.23
C PRO A 717 -13.22 4.70 -42.36
N ASP A 718 -14.15 3.84 -42.74
CA ASP A 718 -15.26 4.15 -43.63
C ASP A 718 -16.58 3.61 -43.06
N ALA A 719 -17.70 3.92 -43.73
CA ALA A 719 -19.02 3.49 -43.26
C ALA A 719 -19.17 1.96 -43.18
N SER A 720 -18.52 1.22 -44.09
CA SER A 720 -18.59 -0.25 -44.16
C SER A 720 -17.80 -0.90 -43.02
N HIS A 721 -16.69 -0.29 -42.60
CA HIS A 721 -15.90 -0.75 -41.45
C HIS A 721 -16.69 -0.63 -40.15
N ILE A 722 -17.42 0.48 -39.97
CA ILE A 722 -18.29 0.71 -38.80
C ILE A 722 -19.44 -0.30 -38.77
N GLU A 723 -20.10 -0.55 -39.90
CA GLU A 723 -21.18 -1.54 -40.00
C GLU A 723 -20.68 -2.95 -39.67
N ALA A 724 -19.56 -3.37 -40.26
CA ALA A 724 -18.97 -4.68 -40.00
C ALA A 724 -18.53 -4.83 -38.53
N THR A 725 -17.96 -3.78 -37.94
CA THR A 725 -17.58 -3.76 -36.53
C THR A 725 -18.82 -3.86 -35.62
N SER A 726 -19.91 -3.16 -35.96
CA SER A 726 -21.18 -3.24 -35.23
C SER A 726 -21.77 -4.65 -35.25
N ARG A 727 -21.60 -5.37 -36.36
CA ARG A 727 -22.11 -6.74 -36.54
C ARG A 727 -21.26 -7.79 -35.81
N LEU A 728 -19.93 -7.67 -35.89
CA LEU A 728 -19.02 -8.74 -35.45
C LEU A 728 -18.45 -8.54 -34.03
N CYS A 729 -18.50 -7.33 -33.48
CA CYS A 729 -17.89 -7.00 -32.18
C CYS A 729 -18.93 -6.46 -31.17
N PRO A 730 -19.88 -7.29 -30.69
CA PRO A 730 -20.97 -6.84 -29.82
C PRO A 730 -20.51 -6.36 -28.42
N HIS A 731 -19.31 -6.77 -28.00
CA HIS A 731 -18.73 -6.43 -26.69
C HIS A 731 -17.69 -5.29 -26.77
N LEU A 732 -17.67 -4.54 -27.87
CA LEU A 732 -16.72 -3.45 -28.11
C LEU A 732 -16.86 -2.35 -27.05
N LYS A 733 -15.76 -2.07 -26.34
CA LYS A 733 -15.71 -1.03 -25.29
C LYS A 733 -14.84 0.15 -25.68
N HIS A 734 -13.81 -0.07 -26.50
CA HIS A 734 -12.86 0.96 -26.94
C HIS A 734 -12.80 0.99 -28.47
N LEU A 735 -13.17 2.12 -29.05
CA LEU A 735 -13.06 2.38 -30.48
C LEU A 735 -12.09 3.55 -30.73
N SER A 736 -11.02 3.31 -31.49
CA SER A 736 -10.04 4.33 -31.90
C SER A 736 -10.10 4.49 -33.42
N LEU A 737 -10.47 5.68 -33.88
CA LEU A 737 -10.62 6.02 -35.29
C LEU A 737 -9.66 7.16 -35.61
N SER A 738 -8.85 7.00 -36.66
CA SER A 738 -7.96 8.04 -37.16
C SER A 738 -8.21 8.25 -38.64
N LEU A 739 -8.43 9.49 -39.08
CA LEU A 739 -8.52 9.82 -40.50
C LEU A 739 -7.13 10.14 -41.08
N PRO A 740 -6.86 9.81 -42.35
CA PRO A 740 -5.58 10.07 -42.99
C PRO A 740 -5.31 11.56 -43.14
N HIS A 741 -4.09 11.99 -42.80
CA HIS A 741 -3.65 13.39 -42.89
C HIS A 741 -3.10 13.68 -44.30
N GLN A 742 -3.96 14.03 -45.29
CA GLN A 742 -3.48 14.40 -46.64
C GLN A 742 -4.29 15.50 -47.36
N GLU A 743 -3.53 16.44 -47.95
CA GLU A 743 -3.94 17.63 -48.72
C GLU A 743 -4.55 17.36 -50.12
N ARG A 744 -4.85 16.10 -50.50
CA ARG A 744 -5.15 15.72 -51.90
C ARG A 744 -6.53 15.12 -52.17
N PHE A 745 -7.36 14.91 -51.15
CA PHE A 745 -8.74 14.47 -51.35
C PHE A 745 -9.70 15.63 -51.13
N SER A 746 -10.70 15.74 -51.99
CA SER A 746 -11.79 16.71 -51.88
C SER A 746 -12.60 16.43 -50.61
N GLY A 747 -12.24 17.10 -49.52
CA GLY A 747 -13.05 17.31 -48.31
C GLY A 747 -12.77 16.35 -47.14
N PRO A 748 -11.84 16.66 -46.22
CA PRO A 748 -11.72 15.96 -44.92
C PRO A 748 -13.03 15.98 -44.11
N ASP A 749 -13.90 16.96 -44.39
CA ASP A 749 -15.20 17.11 -43.74
C ASP A 749 -16.18 16.01 -44.15
N ALA A 750 -16.22 15.62 -45.43
CA ALA A 750 -17.15 14.60 -45.91
C ALA A 750 -16.85 13.21 -45.30
N MET A 751 -15.58 12.84 -45.19
CA MET A 751 -15.19 11.58 -44.53
C MET A 751 -15.53 11.60 -43.03
N SER A 752 -15.29 12.74 -42.36
CA SER A 752 -15.67 12.93 -40.95
C SER A 752 -17.19 12.80 -40.77
N GLU A 753 -17.99 13.40 -41.67
CA GLU A 753 -19.45 13.31 -41.66
C GLU A 753 -19.95 11.89 -41.87
N ASP A 754 -19.46 11.18 -42.88
CA ASP A 754 -19.93 9.85 -43.23
C ASP A 754 -19.62 8.82 -42.14
N VAL A 755 -18.41 8.87 -41.57
CA VAL A 755 -18.03 7.99 -40.45
C VAL A 755 -18.82 8.34 -39.19
N ALA A 756 -18.99 9.63 -38.86
CA ALA A 756 -19.78 10.04 -37.71
C ALA A 756 -21.25 9.64 -37.82
N ARG A 757 -21.85 9.78 -39.02
CA ARG A 757 -23.23 9.38 -39.31
C ARG A 757 -23.41 7.87 -39.19
N SER A 758 -22.47 7.09 -39.75
CA SER A 758 -22.49 5.63 -39.62
C SER A 758 -22.36 5.19 -38.16
N LEU A 759 -21.45 5.81 -37.40
CA LEU A 759 -21.25 5.50 -35.98
C LEU A 759 -22.50 5.87 -35.15
N ALA A 760 -23.13 7.01 -35.42
CA ALA A 760 -24.37 7.42 -34.75
C ALA A 760 -25.50 6.40 -34.95
N ASN A 761 -25.63 5.85 -36.17
CA ASN A 761 -26.67 4.89 -36.54
C ASN A 761 -26.35 3.44 -36.15
N SER A 762 -25.09 3.12 -35.83
CA SER A 762 -24.67 1.77 -35.45
C SER A 762 -25.20 1.35 -34.07
N ASP A 763 -25.14 0.05 -33.73
CA ASP A 763 -25.45 -0.46 -32.39
C ASP A 763 -24.24 -0.36 -31.43
N ILE A 764 -23.10 0.15 -31.90
CA ILE A 764 -21.87 0.29 -31.12
C ILE A 764 -22.10 1.26 -29.96
N LYS A 765 -21.71 0.84 -28.75
CA LYS A 765 -21.81 1.62 -27.50
C LYS A 765 -20.44 1.68 -26.83
N PRO A 766 -19.49 2.46 -27.40
CA PRO A 766 -18.14 2.49 -26.86
C PRO A 766 -18.17 3.21 -25.50
N SER A 767 -17.38 2.71 -24.56
CA SER A 767 -17.09 3.38 -23.28
C SER A 767 -15.88 4.31 -23.38
N ILE A 768 -14.98 4.03 -24.34
CA ILE A 768 -13.79 4.81 -24.68
C ILE A 768 -13.84 5.08 -26.18
N LEU A 769 -13.82 6.35 -26.56
CA LEU A 769 -13.82 6.77 -27.95
C LEU A 769 -12.61 7.67 -28.22
N GLU A 770 -11.78 7.29 -29.19
CA GLU A 770 -10.69 8.12 -29.70
C GLU A 770 -10.98 8.52 -31.15
N LEU A 771 -11.03 9.82 -31.41
CA LEU A 771 -11.20 10.40 -32.74
C LEU A 771 -9.96 11.22 -33.06
N GLN A 772 -9.13 10.73 -33.99
CA GLN A 772 -7.91 11.40 -34.42
C GLN A 772 -8.08 11.98 -35.83
N HIS A 773 -7.71 13.24 -36.00
CA HIS A 773 -7.82 13.97 -37.26
C HIS A 773 -9.26 14.09 -37.81
N PHE A 774 -10.26 14.17 -36.93
CA PHE A 774 -11.66 14.45 -37.32
C PHE A 774 -11.92 15.95 -37.43
N THR A 775 -12.78 16.38 -38.34
CA THR A 775 -13.35 17.75 -38.29
C THR A 775 -14.54 17.75 -37.33
N PHE A 776 -14.57 18.63 -36.33
CA PHE A 776 -15.77 18.81 -35.51
C PHE A 776 -16.85 19.55 -36.31
N ASN A 777 -17.89 18.82 -36.73
CA ASN A 777 -19.01 19.32 -37.54
C ASN A 777 -20.37 18.90 -36.92
N VAL A 778 -21.47 19.20 -37.61
CA VAL A 778 -22.83 18.90 -37.14
C VAL A 778 -23.05 17.40 -36.93
N GLU A 779 -22.50 16.54 -37.80
CA GLU A 779 -22.67 15.09 -37.68
C GLU A 779 -21.88 14.50 -36.51
N VAL A 780 -20.68 15.04 -36.24
CA VAL A 780 -19.91 14.69 -35.03
C VAL A 780 -20.68 15.12 -33.77
N ALA A 781 -21.31 16.30 -33.77
CA ALA A 781 -22.17 16.74 -32.67
C ALA A 781 -23.39 15.81 -32.48
N ASN A 782 -24.07 15.42 -33.58
CA ASN A 782 -25.17 14.46 -33.55
C ASN A 782 -24.73 13.10 -33.01
N MET A 783 -23.55 12.63 -33.42
CA MET A 783 -22.96 11.40 -32.92
C MET A 783 -22.73 11.47 -31.40
N PHE A 784 -22.22 12.58 -30.87
CA PHE A 784 -22.12 12.78 -29.43
C PHE A 784 -23.49 12.79 -28.75
N ALA A 785 -24.52 13.39 -29.34
CA ALA A 785 -25.87 13.38 -28.76
C ALA A 785 -26.44 11.95 -28.61
N VAL A 786 -26.13 11.04 -29.55
CA VAL A 786 -26.62 9.66 -29.50
C VAL A 786 -25.72 8.76 -28.64
N LYS A 787 -24.40 8.93 -28.72
CA LYS A 787 -23.42 8.00 -28.13
C LYS A 787 -22.78 8.50 -26.83
N GLY A 788 -22.81 9.80 -26.59
CA GLY A 788 -22.08 10.47 -25.52
C GLY A 788 -22.44 10.00 -24.11
N ILE A 789 -23.69 9.59 -23.88
CA ILE A 789 -24.13 9.05 -22.58
C ILE A 789 -23.38 7.78 -22.15
N ASN A 790 -22.88 7.00 -23.12
CA ASN A 790 -22.13 5.77 -22.85
C ASN A 790 -20.64 6.02 -22.61
N LEU A 791 -20.14 7.23 -22.91
CA LEU A 791 -18.72 7.55 -22.85
C LEU A 791 -18.26 7.80 -21.40
N SER A 792 -17.22 7.06 -21.02
CA SER A 792 -16.45 7.29 -19.80
C SER A 792 -15.10 7.95 -20.09
N SER A 793 -14.57 7.79 -21.31
CA SER A 793 -13.32 8.39 -21.75
C SER A 793 -13.44 8.88 -23.19
N LEU A 794 -12.99 10.10 -23.46
CA LEU A 794 -13.02 10.72 -24.76
C LEU A 794 -11.63 11.26 -25.12
N PHE A 795 -11.11 10.86 -26.28
CA PHE A 795 -9.97 11.48 -26.93
C PHE A 795 -10.42 12.09 -28.26
N LEU A 796 -10.17 13.38 -28.45
CA LEU A 796 -10.50 14.10 -29.67
C LEU A 796 -9.30 14.93 -30.11
N CYS A 797 -8.71 14.59 -31.25
CA CYS A 797 -7.70 15.39 -31.92
C CYS A 797 -8.32 15.92 -33.21
N SER A 798 -8.74 17.17 -33.21
CA SER A 798 -9.46 17.75 -34.34
C SER A 798 -8.54 18.35 -35.39
N MET A 799 -8.95 18.28 -36.66
CA MET A 799 -8.32 18.99 -37.78
C MET A 799 -8.70 20.46 -37.82
N ASN A 800 -9.92 20.79 -37.39
CA ASN A 800 -10.37 22.18 -37.25
C ASN A 800 -10.20 22.66 -35.80
N THR A 801 -10.28 23.98 -35.63
CA THR A 801 -10.19 24.60 -34.31
C THR A 801 -11.43 24.28 -33.48
N ILE A 802 -11.22 23.66 -32.31
CA ILE A 802 -12.27 23.46 -31.31
C ILE A 802 -12.38 24.74 -30.48
N THR A 803 -13.55 25.38 -30.49
CA THR A 803 -13.85 26.57 -29.68
C THR A 803 -14.68 26.18 -28.44
N SER A 804 -15.00 27.15 -27.59
CA SER A 804 -15.86 26.90 -26.43
C SER A 804 -17.25 26.39 -26.79
N LYS A 805 -17.80 26.75 -27.96
CA LYS A 805 -19.12 26.26 -28.39
C LYS A 805 -19.10 24.73 -28.53
N GLU A 806 -18.07 24.19 -29.17
CA GLU A 806 -17.91 22.75 -29.33
C GLU A 806 -17.64 22.06 -27.98
N VAL A 807 -16.87 22.69 -27.08
CA VAL A 807 -16.67 22.19 -25.71
C VAL A 807 -17.98 22.08 -24.93
N ILE A 808 -18.87 23.08 -25.05
CA ILE A 808 -20.21 23.05 -24.42
C ILE A 808 -21.05 21.91 -24.99
N ILE A 809 -21.05 21.73 -26.31
CA ILE A 809 -21.76 20.62 -26.97
C ILE A 809 -21.25 19.28 -26.43
N ILE A 810 -19.94 19.09 -26.31
CA ILE A 810 -19.37 17.86 -25.72
C ILE A 810 -19.82 17.70 -24.27
N GLY A 811 -19.75 18.75 -23.46
CA GLY A 811 -20.11 18.70 -22.04
C GLY A 811 -21.59 18.37 -21.78
N GLN A 812 -22.49 18.87 -22.62
CA GLN A 812 -23.93 18.58 -22.53
C GLN A 812 -24.27 17.16 -22.96
N ASN A 813 -23.60 16.63 -23.99
CA ASN A 813 -23.92 15.31 -24.54
C ASN A 813 -23.15 14.15 -23.89
N CYS A 814 -22.07 14.44 -23.14
CA CYS A 814 -21.21 13.44 -22.50
C CYS A 814 -21.16 13.58 -20.96
N PRO A 815 -22.28 13.40 -20.23
CA PRO A 815 -22.36 13.68 -18.78
C PRO A 815 -21.56 12.68 -17.90
N ASN A 816 -21.31 11.47 -18.38
CA ASN A 816 -20.64 10.40 -17.63
C ASN A 816 -19.12 10.35 -17.83
N VAL A 817 -18.57 11.29 -18.61
CA VAL A 817 -17.15 11.26 -18.96
C VAL A 817 -16.28 11.57 -17.75
N LYS A 818 -15.28 10.71 -17.54
CA LYS A 818 -14.29 10.81 -16.46
C LYS A 818 -12.93 11.24 -16.97
N ASN A 819 -12.57 10.85 -18.19
CA ASN A 819 -11.29 11.19 -18.81
C ASN A 819 -11.55 11.94 -20.12
N VAL A 820 -11.06 13.17 -20.23
CA VAL A 820 -11.21 13.98 -21.42
C VAL A 820 -9.85 14.40 -21.93
N HIS A 821 -9.57 14.11 -23.20
CA HIS A 821 -8.37 14.52 -23.90
C HIS A 821 -8.77 15.26 -25.18
N ILE A 822 -8.49 16.56 -25.25
CA ILE A 822 -8.78 17.38 -26.43
C ILE A 822 -7.51 17.99 -26.98
N LYS A 823 -7.25 17.78 -28.27
CA LYS A 823 -6.20 18.45 -29.04
C LYS A 823 -6.82 19.26 -30.18
N GLY A 824 -6.31 20.46 -30.39
CA GLY A 824 -6.78 21.37 -31.44
C GLY A 824 -7.65 22.52 -30.93
N LEU A 825 -7.57 22.86 -29.64
CA LEU A 825 -8.17 24.10 -29.13
C LEU A 825 -7.52 25.31 -29.80
N GLY A 826 -8.29 26.35 -30.09
CA GLY A 826 -7.73 27.56 -30.70
C GLY A 826 -8.42 28.86 -30.30
N PRO A 827 -8.07 29.97 -30.96
CA PRO A 827 -8.41 31.31 -30.50
C PRO A 827 -9.91 31.60 -30.63
N GLU A 828 -10.44 32.30 -29.65
CA GLU A 828 -11.84 32.76 -29.66
C GLU A 828 -11.98 34.17 -30.26
N PRO A 829 -13.07 34.45 -31.00
CA PRO A 829 -13.51 35.81 -31.24
C PRO A 829 -14.17 36.37 -29.97
N LEU A 830 -13.58 37.43 -29.39
CA LEU A 830 -14.13 38.19 -28.25
C LEU A 830 -15.63 38.49 -28.41
N GLN A 831 -16.51 37.73 -27.75
CA GLN A 831 -17.92 38.09 -27.60
C GLN A 831 -18.41 37.92 -26.16
N SER A 832 -18.78 39.05 -25.56
CA SER A 832 -19.29 39.22 -24.19
C SER A 832 -20.65 38.53 -23.91
N SER A 833 -21.29 37.96 -24.93
CA SER A 833 -22.59 37.28 -24.83
C SER A 833 -22.51 35.86 -24.26
N LEU A 834 -21.38 35.16 -24.41
CA LEU A 834 -21.19 33.77 -23.94
C LEU A 834 -21.05 33.65 -22.41
N VAL A 835 -20.42 34.65 -21.76
CA VAL A 835 -20.26 34.70 -20.30
C VAL A 835 -21.61 34.75 -19.56
N ARG A 836 -22.65 35.34 -20.17
CA ARG A 836 -24.02 35.33 -19.62
C ARG A 836 -24.72 33.97 -19.72
N ALA A 837 -24.33 33.13 -20.69
CA ALA A 837 -24.93 31.80 -20.88
C ALA A 837 -24.42 30.78 -19.86
N MET A 838 -23.19 30.93 -19.35
CA MET A 838 -22.62 30.05 -18.31
C MET A 838 -23.37 30.13 -16.97
N SER A 839 -24.00 31.27 -16.67
CA SER A 839 -24.82 31.43 -15.46
C SER A 839 -26.13 30.63 -15.51
N GLN A 840 -26.46 30.04 -16.66
CA GLN A 840 -27.71 29.31 -16.91
C GLN A 840 -27.49 27.89 -17.47
N SER A 841 -26.24 27.46 -17.72
CA SER A 841 -25.95 26.15 -18.29
C SER A 841 -26.02 25.04 -17.24
N GLU A 842 -26.58 23.90 -17.62
CA GLU A 842 -26.58 22.66 -16.83
C GLU A 842 -25.15 22.28 -16.38
N PRO A 843 -25.01 21.59 -15.22
CA PRO A 843 -23.72 21.19 -14.70
C PRO A 843 -23.02 20.16 -15.61
N MET A 844 -22.02 20.61 -16.37
CA MET A 844 -21.21 19.80 -17.29
C MET A 844 -19.99 19.18 -16.59
N PHE A 845 -19.50 18.03 -17.08
CA PHE A 845 -18.25 17.39 -16.63
C PHE A 845 -18.15 17.09 -15.12
N GLN A 846 -19.27 16.86 -14.42
CA GLN A 846 -19.28 16.62 -12.96
C GLN A 846 -18.40 15.43 -12.52
N ASN A 847 -18.36 14.39 -13.36
CA ASN A 847 -17.63 13.15 -13.08
C ASN A 847 -16.16 13.17 -13.54
N LEU A 848 -15.65 14.33 -14.00
CA LEU A 848 -14.33 14.46 -14.57
C LEU A 848 -13.23 14.19 -13.53
N LYS A 849 -12.37 13.21 -13.83
CA LYS A 849 -11.22 12.79 -13.02
C LYS A 849 -9.90 13.16 -13.64
N CYS A 850 -9.78 13.10 -14.96
CA CYS A 850 -8.57 13.43 -15.68
C CYS A 850 -8.88 14.34 -16.88
N LEU A 851 -8.18 15.47 -16.96
CA LEU A 851 -8.27 16.40 -18.08
C LEU A 851 -6.92 16.52 -18.78
N TYR A 852 -6.91 16.39 -20.10
CA TYR A 852 -5.81 16.79 -20.96
C TYR A 852 -6.33 17.73 -22.04
N VAL A 853 -5.77 18.92 -22.14
CA VAL A 853 -6.14 19.90 -23.17
C VAL A 853 -4.90 20.47 -23.83
N SER A 854 -4.93 20.49 -25.17
CA SER A 854 -3.85 21.07 -25.99
C SER A 854 -4.39 21.87 -27.16
N GLY A 855 -3.70 22.96 -27.50
CA GLY A 855 -4.11 23.84 -28.58
C GLY A 855 -3.15 25.00 -28.81
N LYS A 856 -3.51 25.89 -29.73
CA LYS A 856 -2.75 27.11 -30.08
C LYS A 856 -3.58 28.35 -29.75
N SER A 857 -3.11 29.18 -28.82
CA SER A 857 -3.71 30.50 -28.53
C SER A 857 -5.18 30.48 -28.09
N TRP A 858 -5.59 29.45 -27.32
CA TRP A 858 -6.93 29.37 -26.74
C TRP A 858 -7.00 30.06 -25.36
N ASP A 859 -8.19 30.52 -24.96
CA ASP A 859 -8.39 31.22 -23.67
C ASP A 859 -8.39 30.22 -22.50
N ILE A 860 -7.30 30.23 -21.72
CA ILE A 860 -7.11 29.37 -20.55
C ILE A 860 -8.17 29.64 -19.47
N GLU A 861 -8.51 30.91 -19.23
CA GLU A 861 -9.46 31.27 -18.17
C GLU A 861 -10.84 30.71 -18.48
N TYR A 862 -11.31 30.87 -19.71
CA TYR A 862 -12.66 30.48 -20.10
C TYR A 862 -12.81 28.96 -20.29
N ILE A 863 -11.92 28.34 -21.05
CA ILE A 863 -12.03 26.91 -21.38
C ILE A 863 -11.81 26.04 -20.15
N LEU A 864 -10.86 26.36 -19.27
CA LEU A 864 -10.68 25.58 -18.04
C LEU A 864 -11.89 25.72 -17.10
N LYS A 865 -12.55 26.88 -17.03
CA LYS A 865 -13.79 27.02 -16.24
C LYS A 865 -14.91 26.13 -16.75
N LEU A 866 -15.03 25.93 -18.06
CA LEU A 866 -16.04 25.02 -18.64
C LEU A 866 -15.82 23.57 -18.20
N PHE A 867 -14.58 23.10 -18.18
CA PHE A 867 -14.27 21.73 -17.74
C PHE A 867 -14.30 21.55 -16.22
N LEU A 868 -13.76 22.54 -15.50
CA LEU A 868 -13.42 22.38 -14.09
C LEU A 868 -14.46 22.98 -13.14
N GLY A 869 -15.41 23.79 -13.64
CA GLY A 869 -16.39 24.50 -12.82
C GLY A 869 -17.24 23.59 -11.92
N TYR A 870 -17.55 22.37 -12.37
CA TYR A 870 -18.33 21.38 -11.63
C TYR A 870 -17.56 20.08 -11.32
N ALA A 871 -16.27 20.01 -11.65
CA ALA A 871 -15.45 18.80 -11.50
C ALA A 871 -14.88 18.66 -10.08
N THR A 872 -15.65 18.07 -9.16
CA THR A 872 -15.25 17.96 -7.74
C THR A 872 -14.25 16.83 -7.45
N GLU A 873 -14.18 15.81 -8.31
CA GLU A 873 -13.31 14.63 -8.16
C GLU A 873 -12.07 14.66 -9.08
N LEU A 874 -11.63 15.83 -9.53
CA LEU A 874 -10.49 15.94 -10.43
C LEU A 874 -9.20 15.45 -9.76
N THR A 875 -8.56 14.43 -10.32
CA THR A 875 -7.32 13.81 -9.83
C THR A 875 -6.10 14.12 -10.71
N GLY A 876 -6.29 14.37 -12.01
CA GLY A 876 -5.21 14.63 -12.96
C GLY A 876 -5.52 15.79 -13.91
N LEU A 877 -4.57 16.72 -14.07
CA LEU A 877 -4.70 17.89 -14.95
C LEU A 877 -3.48 18.03 -15.86
N ASN A 878 -3.67 18.11 -17.17
CA ASN A 878 -2.62 18.34 -18.14
C ASN A 878 -3.03 19.47 -19.07
N VAL A 879 -2.24 20.54 -19.11
CA VAL A 879 -2.54 21.73 -19.89
C VAL A 879 -1.37 22.06 -20.80
N TRP A 880 -1.67 22.19 -22.09
CA TRP A 880 -0.74 22.63 -23.12
C TRP A 880 -1.38 23.78 -23.91
N ASN A 881 -0.72 24.93 -23.95
CA ASN A 881 -1.19 26.05 -24.76
C ASN A 881 -0.02 26.66 -25.51
N ALA A 882 0.07 26.38 -26.80
CA ALA A 882 1.09 26.94 -27.67
C ALA A 882 0.80 28.43 -27.94
N SER A 883 1.15 29.29 -26.98
CA SER A 883 1.13 30.76 -27.08
C SER A 883 2.16 31.39 -26.14
N MET A 884 2.98 32.31 -26.64
CA MET A 884 4.04 33.00 -25.86
C MET A 884 3.57 34.27 -25.13
N SER A 885 2.39 34.27 -24.49
CA SER A 885 1.88 35.47 -23.80
C SER A 885 1.98 35.39 -22.27
N LEU A 886 2.37 36.50 -21.64
CA LEU A 886 2.36 36.73 -20.18
C LEU A 886 0.95 36.64 -19.56
N GLU A 887 -0.10 36.55 -20.38
CA GLU A 887 -1.50 36.56 -19.92
C GLU A 887 -1.95 35.21 -19.36
N SER A 888 -1.27 34.11 -19.73
CA SER A 888 -1.56 32.75 -19.26
C SER A 888 -1.43 32.59 -17.74
N ASP A 889 -0.43 33.25 -17.14
CA ASP A 889 -0.18 33.22 -15.69
C ASP A 889 -1.34 33.86 -14.90
N LYS A 890 -1.77 35.05 -15.33
CA LYS A 890 -2.89 35.78 -14.70
C LYS A 890 -4.21 35.04 -14.87
N ALA A 891 -4.45 34.48 -16.06
CA ALA A 891 -5.63 33.68 -16.37
C ALA A 891 -5.70 32.43 -15.47
N LEU A 892 -4.61 31.66 -15.39
CA LEU A 892 -4.57 30.46 -14.56
C LEU A 892 -4.66 30.78 -13.07
N SER A 893 -3.97 31.83 -12.60
CA SER A 893 -4.05 32.29 -11.22
C SER A 893 -5.49 32.61 -10.79
N LYS A 894 -6.27 33.29 -11.64
CA LYS A 894 -7.71 33.51 -11.39
C LYS A 894 -8.50 32.20 -11.32
N VAL A 895 -8.24 31.25 -12.19
CA VAL A 895 -8.89 29.93 -12.19
C VAL A 895 -8.59 29.20 -10.87
N ILE A 896 -7.34 29.22 -10.41
CA ILE A 896 -6.90 28.60 -9.15
C ILE A 896 -7.55 29.26 -7.92
N LEU A 897 -7.76 30.58 -7.98
CA LEU A 897 -8.45 31.31 -6.90
C LEU A 897 -9.96 31.03 -6.87
N GLN A 898 -10.58 30.79 -8.02
CA GLN A 898 -12.03 30.60 -8.13
C GLN A 898 -12.48 29.14 -7.96
N LEU A 899 -11.61 28.17 -8.25
CA LEU A 899 -11.92 26.74 -8.17
C LEU A 899 -11.29 26.07 -6.94
N THR A 900 -11.79 24.88 -6.59
CA THR A 900 -11.27 24.06 -5.49
C THR A 900 -10.71 22.74 -6.03
N PHE A 901 -9.46 22.44 -5.68
CA PHE A 901 -8.72 21.25 -6.17
C PHE A 901 -8.42 20.29 -5.01
N ASN A 902 -9.46 19.82 -4.32
CA ASN A 902 -9.31 19.02 -3.10
C ASN A 902 -8.77 17.60 -3.37
N GLU A 903 -9.07 17.04 -4.55
CA GLU A 903 -8.72 15.66 -4.92
C GLU A 903 -7.55 15.56 -5.92
N LEU A 904 -6.98 16.70 -6.33
CA LEU A 904 -5.96 16.73 -7.38
C LEU A 904 -4.64 16.11 -6.90
N LYS A 905 -4.17 15.09 -7.62
CA LYS A 905 -2.95 14.33 -7.29
C LYS A 905 -1.80 14.62 -8.23
N SER A 906 -2.06 14.90 -9.50
CA SER A 906 -1.02 15.19 -10.51
C SER A 906 -1.42 16.35 -11.40
N ALA A 907 -0.51 17.30 -11.64
CA ALA A 907 -0.72 18.39 -12.58
C ALA A 907 0.50 18.64 -13.46
N ASN A 908 0.28 18.79 -14.78
CA ASN A 908 1.33 19.03 -15.75
C ASN A 908 0.99 20.26 -16.59
N PHE A 909 1.85 21.29 -16.51
CA PHE A 909 1.75 22.51 -17.30
C PHE A 909 2.88 22.53 -18.33
N CYS A 910 2.55 22.20 -19.57
CA CYS A 910 3.49 22.00 -20.67
C CYS A 910 3.63 23.25 -21.57
N TYR A 911 4.45 23.12 -22.61
CA TYR A 911 4.90 24.18 -23.53
C TYR A 911 3.86 25.29 -23.79
N GLY A 912 4.29 26.53 -23.50
CA GLY A 912 3.53 27.78 -23.67
C GLY A 912 2.59 28.16 -22.51
N CYS A 913 2.46 27.33 -21.47
CA CYS A 913 1.89 27.72 -20.18
C CYS A 913 2.97 28.35 -19.28
N ARG A 914 3.31 29.63 -19.49
CA ARG A 914 4.29 30.34 -18.66
C ARG A 914 3.69 30.66 -17.29
N LEU A 915 4.20 30.04 -16.23
CA LEU A 915 3.75 30.25 -14.85
C LEU A 915 4.84 30.93 -14.02
N SER A 916 4.45 31.94 -13.23
CA SER A 916 5.35 32.54 -12.25
C SER A 916 5.52 31.64 -11.03
N LEU A 917 6.65 31.77 -10.32
CA LEU A 917 6.87 31.06 -9.05
C LEU A 917 5.77 31.35 -8.02
N GLU A 918 5.17 32.55 -8.06
CA GLU A 918 4.03 32.92 -7.22
C GLU A 918 2.77 32.10 -7.54
N THR A 919 2.46 31.94 -8.82
CA THR A 919 1.34 31.09 -9.27
C THR A 919 1.60 29.62 -8.94
N VAL A 920 2.83 29.12 -9.12
CA VAL A 920 3.21 27.75 -8.74
C VAL A 920 3.05 27.53 -7.23
N ARG A 921 3.55 28.46 -6.39
CA ARG A 921 3.32 28.41 -4.94
C ARG A 921 1.83 28.41 -4.62
N THR A 922 1.07 29.35 -5.18
CA THR A 922 -0.38 29.46 -4.95
C THR A 922 -1.10 28.16 -5.29
N PHE A 923 -0.70 27.51 -6.39
CA PHE A 923 -1.23 26.20 -6.79
C PHE A 923 -0.89 25.11 -5.77
N MET A 924 0.37 25.02 -5.34
CA MET A 924 0.81 24.05 -4.31
C MET A 924 0.08 24.24 -2.98
N TYR A 925 -0.20 25.48 -2.57
CA TYR A 925 -0.90 25.75 -1.31
C TYR A 925 -2.39 25.38 -1.38
N ARG A 926 -2.99 25.45 -2.56
CA ARG A 926 -4.44 25.23 -2.77
C ARG A 926 -4.80 23.79 -3.13
N CYS A 927 -3.81 22.95 -3.44
CA CYS A 927 -3.99 21.54 -3.81
C CYS A 927 -3.38 20.62 -2.72
N PRO A 928 -4.12 20.28 -1.64
CA PRO A 928 -3.56 19.58 -0.47
C PRO A 928 -3.16 18.13 -0.74
N LYS A 929 -3.74 17.47 -1.75
CA LYS A 929 -3.45 16.08 -2.13
C LYS A 929 -2.48 15.94 -3.30
N LEU A 930 -1.85 17.05 -3.73
CA LEU A 930 -0.95 17.05 -4.88
C LEU A 930 0.33 16.27 -4.54
N THR A 931 0.65 15.28 -5.37
CA THR A 931 1.82 14.40 -5.23
C THR A 931 2.83 14.57 -6.35
N HIS A 932 2.39 15.00 -7.54
CA HIS A 932 3.26 15.25 -8.69
C HIS A 932 2.89 16.58 -9.35
N LEU A 933 3.88 17.41 -9.64
CA LEU A 933 3.71 18.67 -10.37
C LEU A 933 4.86 18.87 -11.37
N THR A 934 4.53 18.93 -12.65
CA THR A 934 5.50 19.27 -13.71
C THR A 934 5.19 20.63 -14.31
N VAL A 935 6.19 21.52 -14.35
CA VAL A 935 6.09 22.85 -14.96
C VAL A 935 7.30 23.07 -15.86
N PHE A 936 7.06 23.55 -17.09
CA PHE A 936 8.11 23.92 -18.03
C PHE A 936 8.46 25.41 -17.90
N GLU A 937 9.71 25.73 -17.57
CA GLU A 937 10.19 27.09 -17.30
C GLU A 937 10.90 27.72 -18.51
N HIS A 938 10.81 29.06 -18.63
CA HIS A 938 11.51 29.86 -19.66
C HIS A 938 12.46 30.92 -19.06
N ASP A 939 12.29 31.32 -17.81
CA ASP A 939 13.03 32.46 -17.25
C ASP A 939 14.29 31.99 -16.51
N ASN A 940 15.41 32.70 -16.73
CA ASN A 940 16.67 32.53 -16.00
C ASN A 940 16.49 32.97 -14.53
N LEU A 941 15.73 32.20 -13.76
CA LEU A 941 15.52 32.43 -12.35
C LEU A 941 16.78 32.04 -11.56
N PRO A 942 17.12 32.78 -10.50
CA PRO A 942 18.28 32.45 -9.68
C PRO A 942 18.07 31.08 -9.01
N THR A 943 19.09 30.23 -9.08
CA THR A 943 19.09 28.84 -8.55
C THR A 943 18.58 28.75 -7.10
N ALA A 944 18.85 29.78 -6.29
CA ALA A 944 18.42 29.85 -4.90
C ALA A 944 16.88 29.86 -4.71
N GLU A 945 16.13 30.52 -5.60
CA GLU A 945 14.66 30.57 -5.50
C GLU A 945 14.02 29.25 -5.93
N ILE A 946 14.59 28.59 -6.95
CA ILE A 946 14.20 27.25 -7.41
C ILE A 946 14.46 26.23 -6.30
N GLU A 947 15.65 26.25 -5.70
CA GLU A 947 16.00 25.38 -4.57
C GLU A 947 15.12 25.61 -3.35
N GLN A 948 14.69 26.86 -3.11
CA GLN A 948 13.74 27.15 -2.04
C GLN A 948 12.36 26.54 -2.35
N LEU A 949 11.86 26.70 -3.58
CA LEU A 949 10.57 26.13 -3.98
C LEU A 949 10.58 24.59 -3.95
N GLN A 950 11.67 23.97 -4.39
CA GLN A 950 11.86 22.51 -4.31
C GLN A 950 11.89 22.02 -2.87
N ARG A 951 12.53 22.75 -1.95
CA ARG A 951 12.50 22.45 -0.51
C ARG A 951 11.08 22.58 0.07
N GLU A 952 10.34 23.62 -0.32
CA GLU A 952 8.93 23.80 0.06
C GLU A 952 8.07 22.63 -0.46
N ALA A 953 8.29 22.16 -1.69
CA ALA A 953 7.61 20.99 -2.27
C ALA A 953 7.94 19.69 -1.54
N LEU A 954 9.23 19.44 -1.28
CA LEU A 954 9.71 18.28 -0.50
C LEU A 954 9.10 18.22 0.90
N SER A 955 8.98 19.36 1.58
CA SER A 955 8.33 19.44 2.90
C SER A 955 6.86 18.98 2.89
N ARG A 956 6.22 19.03 1.72
CA ARG A 956 4.83 18.62 1.47
C ARG A 956 4.70 17.22 0.87
N ASN A 957 5.80 16.47 0.71
CA ASN A 957 5.86 15.21 -0.07
C ASN A 957 5.36 15.37 -1.52
N LEU A 958 5.58 16.53 -2.13
CA LEU A 958 5.28 16.79 -3.54
C LEU A 958 6.53 16.52 -4.39
N ASP A 959 6.42 15.60 -5.35
CA ASP A 959 7.42 15.42 -6.41
C ASP A 959 7.23 16.53 -7.45
N MET A 960 8.19 17.44 -7.52
CA MET A 960 8.12 18.61 -8.39
C MET A 960 9.23 18.54 -9.43
N GLU A 961 8.83 18.55 -10.69
CA GLU A 961 9.75 18.60 -11.82
C GLU A 961 9.63 19.95 -12.53
N LEU A 962 10.71 20.73 -12.44
CA LEU A 962 10.86 21.99 -13.17
C LEU A 962 11.78 21.71 -14.35
N GLN A 963 11.21 21.64 -15.56
CA GLN A 963 11.99 21.36 -16.75
C GLN A 963 12.39 22.68 -17.44
N PRO A 964 13.69 22.91 -17.72
CA PRO A 964 14.09 24.03 -18.55
C PRO A 964 13.59 23.83 -19.98
N LEU A 965 13.15 24.89 -20.65
CA LEU A 965 12.82 24.83 -22.07
C LEU A 965 14.09 24.46 -22.87
N HIS A 966 14.22 23.19 -23.26
CA HIS A 966 15.14 22.82 -24.33
C HIS A 966 14.56 23.34 -25.64
N ILE A 967 15.06 24.49 -26.08
CA ILE A 967 14.88 24.97 -27.45
C ILE A 967 15.71 24.01 -28.32
N GLY A 968 15.06 22.97 -28.83
CA GLY A 968 15.56 22.12 -29.91
C GLY A 968 15.39 22.80 -31.26
#